data_AF-A0A536M771-F1
#
_entry.id   AF-A0A536M771-F1
#
_cell.length_a   1.000
_cell.length_b   1.000
_cell.length_c   1.000
_cell.angle_alpha   90.00
_cell.angle_beta   90.00
_cell.angle_gamma   90.00
#
_symmetry.space_group_name_H-M   'P 1'
#
loop_
_entity.id
_entity.type
_entity.pdbx_description
1 polymer ?
#
loop_
_entity_poly.entity_id
_entity_poly.type
_entity_poly.pdbx_seq_one_letter_code
_entity_poly.pdbx_strand_id
1 'polypeptide(L)'
;MIQMLPPEVADAIAAGEVIERPASVVKELVENAIDGGARRISIDVRGAGKTSIRVSDDGAGIPADELPLAFVRHTTSKLTRLADLIAIQSFGFRGEALASIAAVADVECSSAGATLRIRAGELIEQGAGPLLPGVVVEVRDLFANVPARLKFLKSDATEVAVIKDVVSAFALLHPHIRFHLTVDSRAAVSSSGDGDRRRAVAAVFGPPVASEMLEMVGMPLVTGLVSQPRLSRGNRDGMVLAVNGRPISARSLVYALEECYQGRLERGRHPVAVVDIGIDPELVDVNVHPAKKEVRFRDEGAVFAALQRAVRSALDGSDPFRYRPVETGAASSTFVAGPQLTLHEAPAAVADAETNGHATNAVLRPIGQAGPGYLVAEGPHGLVLVDQHAAHERVLYNRLLERLRSGRGASQPLLIPQAVDVEPALIAAAADHRAELANMGLEYEEFGPRSLRITAVPTELPSGRATAAIQETLAALTENRGDGGNACGADRKPRRRRYPESGRRACLPFSGAVRRHARCGGAAPPAGRPRGRRRIDHLPTRTSHAAPGGVAGADPALPPKLLKSIPVIVGPTGIGKSQLAFDLALRLDGEIVVADSRQVYQRLDIATNKPSHEHRERVRYHMIDFVDPAQSFNVAEYVQGARAAIDDISSRGRQPIVEGGTMLYVDALCDGFSLTGIPPNAELRAELEANTVEALRERLLVLDADPGVDLNNPVRMIRAVEILEAAGPPLRALRTRTPPNWQAIRVGLAASLDVIDDRLAARSRRQVERGLVEETRAAL
;
A
#
# COMPACT_ATOMS: atom_id res chain seq x y z
N MET A 1 -7.10 -41.67 -1.47
CA MET A 1 -8.15 -42.15 -2.40
C MET A 1 -9.03 -40.96 -2.74
N ILE A 2 -9.43 -40.77 -3.99
CA ILE A 2 -10.31 -39.67 -4.41
C ILE A 2 -11.73 -40.22 -4.49
N GLN A 3 -12.72 -39.47 -4.00
CA GLN A 3 -14.15 -39.81 -4.05
C GLN A 3 -14.97 -38.55 -4.37
N MET A 4 -16.17 -38.74 -4.91
CA MET A 4 -17.12 -37.68 -5.20
C MET A 4 -17.80 -37.24 -3.89
N LEU A 5 -18.01 -35.93 -3.72
CA LEU A 5 -18.76 -35.41 -2.56
C LEU A 5 -20.26 -35.71 -2.70
N PRO A 6 -20.98 -35.99 -1.60
CA PRO A 6 -22.45 -35.98 -1.61
C PRO A 6 -23.00 -34.61 -2.05
N PRO A 7 -24.13 -34.54 -2.78
CA PRO A 7 -24.69 -33.27 -3.28
C PRO A 7 -24.86 -32.22 -2.18
N GLU A 8 -25.49 -32.57 -1.05
CA GLU A 8 -25.66 -31.70 0.12
C GLU A 8 -24.35 -31.04 0.58
N VAL A 9 -23.24 -31.79 0.57
CA VAL A 9 -21.93 -31.33 1.04
C VAL A 9 -21.28 -30.41 0.00
N ALA A 10 -21.33 -30.79 -1.29
CA ALA A 10 -20.86 -29.94 -2.38
C ALA A 10 -21.65 -28.62 -2.45
N ASP A 11 -22.97 -28.70 -2.25
CA ASP A 11 -23.87 -27.56 -2.32
C ASP A 11 -23.68 -26.62 -1.12
N ALA A 12 -23.55 -27.15 0.09
CA ALA A 12 -23.19 -26.38 1.27
C ALA A 12 -21.81 -25.71 1.15
N ILE A 13 -20.82 -26.36 0.55
CA ILE A 13 -19.48 -25.79 0.27
C ILE A 13 -19.61 -24.61 -0.69
N ALA A 14 -20.18 -24.80 -1.88
CA ALA A 14 -20.35 -23.75 -2.88
C ALA A 14 -21.18 -22.56 -2.35
N ALA A 15 -22.22 -22.84 -1.57
CA ALA A 15 -23.00 -21.79 -0.90
C ALA A 15 -22.16 -20.93 0.08
N GLY A 16 -20.99 -21.41 0.53
CA GLY A 16 -20.06 -20.64 1.37
C GLY A 16 -19.17 -19.67 0.60
N GLU A 17 -18.93 -19.91 -0.69
CA GLU A 17 -18.17 -19.00 -1.56
C GLU A 17 -19.02 -17.79 -1.99
N VAL A 18 -20.35 -17.89 -1.82
CA VAL A 18 -21.34 -16.86 -2.15
C VAL A 18 -21.94 -16.21 -0.89
N ILE A 19 -22.38 -17.02 0.09
CA ILE A 19 -23.10 -16.58 1.29
C ILE A 19 -22.22 -16.77 2.54
N GLU A 20 -21.33 -15.79 2.74
CA GLU A 20 -20.43 -15.70 3.91
C GLU A 20 -21.18 -15.42 5.22
N ARG A 21 -22.20 -14.54 5.18
CA ARG A 21 -22.84 -13.93 6.37
C ARG A 21 -24.22 -13.31 6.05
N PRO A 22 -25.05 -12.90 7.04
CA PRO A 22 -26.35 -12.24 6.83
C PRO A 22 -26.35 -11.09 5.80
N ALA A 23 -25.35 -10.22 5.85
CA ALA A 23 -25.25 -9.10 4.91
C ALA A 23 -25.05 -9.53 3.43
N SER A 24 -24.49 -10.71 3.18
CA SER A 24 -24.38 -11.27 1.82
C SER A 24 -25.75 -11.70 1.27
N VAL A 25 -26.63 -12.23 2.12
CA VAL A 25 -28.02 -12.54 1.77
C VAL A 25 -28.77 -11.25 1.41
N VAL A 26 -28.68 -10.21 2.25
CA VAL A 26 -29.29 -8.90 1.98
C VAL A 26 -28.75 -8.30 0.67
N LYS A 27 -27.43 -8.34 0.44
CA LYS A 27 -26.81 -7.88 -0.81
C LYS A 27 -27.39 -8.56 -2.03
N GLU A 28 -27.38 -9.90 -2.10
CA GLU A 28 -27.79 -10.61 -3.31
C GLU A 28 -29.31 -10.55 -3.54
N LEU A 29 -30.14 -10.43 -2.49
CA LEU A 29 -31.57 -10.18 -2.65
C LEU A 29 -31.87 -8.75 -3.12
N VAL A 30 -31.16 -7.73 -2.61
CA VAL A 30 -31.27 -6.34 -3.08
C VAL A 30 -30.77 -6.22 -4.53
N GLU A 31 -29.65 -6.86 -4.89
CA GLU A 31 -29.17 -6.94 -6.27
C GLU A 31 -30.22 -7.54 -7.23
N ASN A 32 -30.92 -8.60 -6.81
CA ASN A 32 -31.99 -9.19 -7.61
C ASN A 32 -33.24 -8.28 -7.74
N ALA A 33 -33.61 -7.53 -6.70
CA ALA A 33 -34.71 -6.58 -6.76
C ALA A 33 -34.41 -5.38 -7.68
N ILE A 34 -33.17 -4.87 -7.67
CA ILE A 34 -32.70 -3.82 -8.58
C ILE A 34 -32.71 -4.32 -10.03
N ASP A 35 -32.19 -5.53 -10.29
CA ASP A 35 -32.30 -6.19 -11.61
C ASP A 35 -33.76 -6.38 -12.07
N GLY A 36 -34.69 -6.60 -11.12
CA GLY A 36 -36.13 -6.69 -11.36
C GLY A 36 -36.81 -5.36 -11.65
N GLY A 37 -36.08 -4.24 -11.67
CA GLY A 37 -36.61 -2.90 -11.95
C GLY A 37 -37.40 -2.26 -10.80
N ALA A 38 -37.21 -2.75 -9.56
CA ALA A 38 -37.95 -2.27 -8.40
C ALA A 38 -37.70 -0.77 -8.10
N ARG A 39 -38.74 -0.09 -7.61
CA ARG A 39 -38.71 1.32 -7.18
C ARG A 39 -38.87 1.47 -5.66
N ARG A 40 -39.33 0.43 -4.97
CA ARG A 40 -39.41 0.32 -3.51
C ARG A 40 -38.83 -1.02 -3.10
N ILE A 41 -37.89 -1.01 -2.15
CA ILE A 41 -37.30 -2.21 -1.57
C ILE A 41 -37.37 -2.09 -0.04
N SER A 42 -38.09 -3.02 0.58
CA SER A 42 -38.29 -3.11 2.03
C SER A 42 -37.52 -4.31 2.57
N ILE A 43 -36.78 -4.12 3.66
CA ILE A 43 -35.96 -5.15 4.30
C ILE A 43 -36.31 -5.17 5.80
N ASP A 44 -36.82 -6.28 6.32
CA ASP A 44 -36.96 -6.52 7.77
C ASP A 44 -35.92 -7.55 8.22
N VAL A 45 -35.21 -7.26 9.32
CA VAL A 45 -34.12 -8.08 9.84
C VAL A 45 -34.34 -8.34 11.32
N ARG A 46 -34.24 -9.60 11.75
CA ARG A 46 -34.48 -10.01 13.14
C ARG A 46 -33.34 -10.87 13.67
N GLY A 47 -32.93 -10.63 14.91
CA GLY A 47 -31.80 -11.35 15.52
C GLY A 47 -30.53 -11.22 14.68
N ALA A 48 -30.21 -9.98 14.26
CA ALA A 48 -29.10 -9.66 13.36
C ALA A 48 -29.08 -10.43 12.01
N GLY A 49 -30.24 -10.89 11.54
CA GLY A 49 -30.37 -11.68 10.31
C GLY A 49 -30.01 -13.15 10.47
N LYS A 50 -29.87 -13.63 11.70
CA LYS A 50 -29.76 -15.07 12.02
C LYS A 50 -31.14 -15.71 12.08
N THR A 51 -32.12 -15.00 12.65
CA THR A 51 -33.50 -15.51 12.84
C THR A 51 -34.39 -15.30 11.60
N SER A 52 -34.43 -14.08 11.05
CA SER A 52 -35.12 -13.80 9.79
C SER A 52 -34.50 -12.61 9.06
N ILE A 53 -34.43 -12.71 7.73
CA ILE A 53 -34.18 -11.63 6.76
C ILE A 53 -35.32 -11.68 5.75
N ARG A 54 -36.17 -10.67 5.71
CA ARG A 54 -37.28 -10.56 4.75
C ARG A 54 -37.04 -9.39 3.80
N VAL A 55 -36.87 -9.66 2.51
CA VAL A 55 -36.79 -8.65 1.45
C VAL A 55 -38.09 -8.66 0.65
N SER A 56 -38.61 -7.48 0.34
CA SER A 56 -39.81 -7.29 -0.47
C SER A 56 -39.59 -6.14 -1.43
N ASP A 57 -39.88 -6.35 -2.71
CA ASP A 57 -39.75 -5.35 -3.77
C ASP A 57 -41.09 -5.11 -4.50
N ASP A 58 -41.10 -4.13 -5.41
CA ASP A 58 -42.18 -3.87 -6.37
C ASP A 58 -41.73 -3.94 -7.83
N GLY A 59 -40.76 -4.82 -8.14
CA GLY A 59 -40.26 -5.08 -9.49
C GLY A 59 -41.21 -5.92 -10.35
N ALA A 60 -40.68 -6.46 -11.45
CA ALA A 60 -41.45 -7.28 -12.40
C ALA A 60 -42.02 -8.59 -11.82
N GLY A 61 -41.47 -9.08 -10.70
CA GLY A 61 -41.82 -10.37 -10.11
C GLY A 61 -41.11 -11.56 -10.78
N ILE A 62 -41.50 -12.76 -10.39
CA ILE A 62 -41.09 -14.03 -11.01
C ILE A 62 -42.38 -14.77 -11.43
N PRO A 63 -42.50 -15.25 -12.68
CA PRO A 63 -43.67 -16.03 -13.12
C PRO A 63 -43.95 -17.25 -12.24
N ALA A 64 -45.23 -17.61 -12.09
CA ALA A 64 -45.68 -18.68 -11.17
C ALA A 64 -45.11 -20.07 -11.52
N ASP A 65 -44.83 -20.31 -12.80
CA ASP A 65 -44.21 -21.50 -13.38
C ASP A 65 -42.67 -21.45 -13.34
N GLU A 66 -42.06 -20.25 -13.43
CA GLU A 66 -40.62 -20.06 -13.25
C GLU A 66 -40.19 -20.00 -11.77
N LEU A 67 -41.12 -19.81 -10.82
CA LEU A 67 -40.79 -19.62 -9.40
C LEU A 67 -39.94 -20.76 -8.79
N PRO A 68 -40.20 -22.06 -9.04
CA PRO A 68 -39.32 -23.14 -8.56
C PRO A 68 -37.97 -23.15 -9.29
N LEU A 69 -37.99 -22.81 -10.58
CA LEU A 69 -36.81 -22.79 -11.45
C LEU A 69 -35.79 -21.72 -11.03
N ALA A 70 -36.26 -20.60 -10.45
CA ALA A 70 -35.42 -19.54 -9.88
C ALA A 70 -34.52 -20.00 -8.70
N PHE A 71 -34.81 -21.16 -8.09
CA PHE A 71 -34.01 -21.76 -7.02
C PHE A 71 -33.12 -22.92 -7.50
N VAL A 72 -33.14 -23.24 -8.80
CA VAL A 72 -32.25 -24.25 -9.41
C VAL A 72 -30.91 -23.61 -9.78
N ARG A 73 -29.80 -24.32 -9.52
CA ARG A 73 -28.44 -23.83 -9.81
C ARG A 73 -28.21 -23.58 -11.30
N HIS A 74 -27.33 -22.62 -11.58
CA HIS A 74 -26.96 -22.15 -12.93
C HIS A 74 -28.15 -21.67 -13.79
N THR A 75 -29.29 -21.36 -13.15
CA THR A 75 -30.49 -20.91 -13.87
C THR A 75 -30.69 -19.42 -13.72
N THR A 76 -30.81 -18.71 -14.84
CA THR A 76 -31.00 -17.25 -14.85
C THR A 76 -31.74 -16.79 -16.10
N SER A 77 -32.53 -15.74 -15.96
CA SER A 77 -33.13 -14.99 -17.08
C SER A 77 -32.21 -13.88 -17.63
N LYS A 78 -31.03 -13.68 -17.01
CA LYS A 78 -30.19 -12.47 -17.19
C LYS A 78 -29.01 -12.66 -18.15
N LEU A 79 -28.71 -13.89 -18.55
CA LEU A 79 -27.74 -14.25 -19.61
C LEU A 79 -28.33 -15.35 -20.48
N THR A 80 -28.05 -15.32 -21.78
CA THR A 80 -28.53 -16.33 -22.76
C THR A 80 -27.42 -16.96 -23.59
N ARG A 81 -26.27 -16.28 -23.72
CA ARG A 81 -25.13 -16.68 -24.56
C ARG A 81 -23.80 -16.38 -23.87
N LEU A 82 -22.73 -17.06 -24.30
CA LEU A 82 -21.37 -16.84 -23.81
C LEU A 82 -20.84 -15.41 -24.07
N ALA A 83 -21.36 -14.72 -25.09
CA ALA A 83 -21.02 -13.32 -25.37
C ALA A 83 -21.55 -12.36 -24.30
N ASP A 84 -22.69 -12.68 -23.68
CA ASP A 84 -23.37 -11.83 -22.69
C ASP A 84 -22.52 -11.65 -21.41
N LEU A 85 -21.59 -12.59 -21.15
CA LEU A 85 -20.60 -12.52 -20.06
C LEU A 85 -19.49 -11.47 -20.30
N ILE A 86 -19.37 -10.91 -21.50
CA ILE A 86 -18.40 -9.85 -21.83
C ILE A 86 -18.98 -8.45 -21.53
N ALA A 87 -20.32 -8.32 -21.56
CA ALA A 87 -21.02 -7.04 -21.40
C ALA A 87 -22.11 -7.14 -20.32
N ILE A 88 -21.72 -7.50 -19.09
CA ILE A 88 -22.64 -7.77 -17.98
C ILE A 88 -23.30 -6.48 -17.49
N GLN A 89 -24.58 -6.29 -17.82
CA GLN A 89 -25.40 -5.14 -17.40
C GLN A 89 -26.17 -5.39 -16.09
N SER A 90 -26.25 -6.64 -15.61
CA SER A 90 -27.03 -7.03 -14.43
C SER A 90 -26.18 -7.24 -13.17
N PHE A 91 -26.80 -7.07 -12.01
CA PHE A 91 -26.18 -7.27 -10.70
C PHE A 91 -25.94 -8.76 -10.42
N GLY A 92 -26.95 -9.60 -10.62
CA GLY A 92 -26.84 -11.06 -10.62
C GLY A 92 -26.76 -11.62 -12.05
N PHE A 93 -25.90 -12.63 -12.28
CA PHE A 93 -25.78 -13.27 -13.60
C PHE A 93 -25.44 -14.77 -13.57
N ARG A 94 -25.00 -15.33 -12.43
CA ARG A 94 -24.55 -16.74 -12.35
C ARG A 94 -25.66 -17.78 -12.13
N GLY A 95 -26.87 -17.36 -11.76
CA GLY A 95 -27.97 -18.30 -11.43
C GLY A 95 -27.73 -19.14 -10.16
N GLU A 96 -26.96 -18.61 -9.21
CA GLU A 96 -26.48 -19.38 -8.03
C GLU A 96 -26.95 -18.81 -6.69
N ALA A 97 -27.37 -17.55 -6.63
CA ALA A 97 -27.61 -16.83 -5.37
C ALA A 97 -28.79 -17.42 -4.56
N LEU A 98 -29.98 -17.51 -5.16
CA LEU A 98 -31.18 -18.04 -4.49
C LEU A 98 -31.00 -19.51 -4.07
N ALA A 99 -30.44 -20.33 -4.95
CA ALA A 99 -30.07 -21.72 -4.66
C ALA A 99 -29.06 -21.83 -3.49
N SER A 100 -28.05 -20.95 -3.45
CA SER A 100 -27.05 -20.93 -2.37
C SER A 100 -27.65 -20.50 -1.03
N ILE A 101 -28.56 -19.54 -1.02
CA ILE A 101 -29.28 -19.12 0.19
C ILE A 101 -30.18 -20.26 0.69
N ALA A 102 -30.95 -20.88 -0.20
CA ALA A 102 -31.87 -21.96 0.14
C ALA A 102 -31.19 -23.24 0.64
N ALA A 103 -29.95 -23.52 0.21
CA ALA A 103 -29.13 -24.60 0.75
C ALA A 103 -28.72 -24.41 2.23
N VAL A 104 -28.79 -23.20 2.78
CA VAL A 104 -28.28 -22.87 4.14
C VAL A 104 -29.33 -22.21 5.05
N ALA A 105 -30.62 -22.27 4.70
CA ALA A 105 -31.72 -21.63 5.42
C ALA A 105 -33.08 -22.34 5.19
N ASP A 106 -34.12 -21.87 5.89
CA ASP A 106 -35.54 -22.07 5.54
C ASP A 106 -36.01 -20.84 4.76
N VAL A 107 -36.22 -20.98 3.45
CA VAL A 107 -36.56 -19.88 2.54
C VAL A 107 -38.00 -20.01 2.06
N GLU A 108 -38.75 -18.93 2.15
CA GLU A 108 -40.10 -18.79 1.61
C GLU A 108 -40.12 -17.66 0.58
N CYS A 109 -40.69 -17.92 -0.60
CA CYS A 109 -40.70 -16.98 -1.71
C CYS A 109 -42.10 -16.89 -2.31
N SER A 110 -42.61 -15.66 -2.47
CA SER A 110 -43.91 -15.41 -3.11
C SER A 110 -43.77 -14.35 -4.20
N SER A 111 -44.34 -14.62 -5.37
CA SER A 111 -44.49 -13.66 -6.48
C SER A 111 -45.60 -14.12 -7.44
N ALA A 112 -46.17 -13.19 -8.21
CA ALA A 112 -47.13 -13.46 -9.30
C ALA A 112 -48.34 -14.37 -8.96
N GLY A 113 -48.75 -14.49 -7.68
CA GLY A 113 -49.84 -15.38 -7.27
C GLY A 113 -49.42 -16.82 -6.96
N ALA A 114 -48.11 -17.10 -6.92
CA ALA A 114 -47.53 -18.36 -6.44
C ALA A 114 -46.73 -18.14 -5.15
N THR A 115 -46.56 -19.22 -4.38
CA THR A 115 -45.61 -19.28 -3.27
C THR A 115 -44.89 -20.62 -3.27
N LEU A 116 -43.66 -20.62 -2.76
CA LEU A 116 -42.90 -21.83 -2.46
C LEU A 116 -42.14 -21.71 -1.15
N ARG A 117 -41.78 -22.86 -0.58
CA ARG A 117 -40.91 -22.98 0.59
C ARG A 117 -39.86 -24.06 0.37
N ILE A 118 -38.60 -23.71 0.54
CA ILE A 118 -37.45 -24.60 0.45
C ILE A 118 -36.71 -24.60 1.79
N ARG A 119 -36.24 -25.76 2.24
CA ARG A 119 -35.43 -25.89 3.46
C ARG A 119 -34.20 -26.73 3.17
N ALA A 120 -33.02 -26.21 3.45
CA ALA A 120 -31.74 -26.89 3.20
C ALA A 120 -31.57 -27.42 1.75
N GLY A 121 -32.15 -26.72 0.77
CA GLY A 121 -32.15 -27.08 -0.65
C GLY A 121 -33.36 -27.91 -1.12
N GLU A 122 -34.11 -28.54 -0.22
CA GLU A 122 -35.28 -29.36 -0.59
C GLU A 122 -36.57 -28.53 -0.66
N LEU A 123 -37.36 -28.69 -1.74
CA LEU A 123 -38.68 -28.07 -1.89
C LEU A 123 -39.69 -28.78 -0.97
N ILE A 124 -40.17 -28.05 0.05
CA ILE A 124 -41.09 -28.55 1.08
C ILE A 124 -42.54 -28.28 0.68
N GLU A 125 -42.82 -27.13 0.09
CA GLU A 125 -44.17 -26.66 -0.22
C GLU A 125 -44.17 -25.79 -1.47
N GLN A 126 -45.20 -25.93 -2.31
CA GLN A 126 -45.47 -25.07 -3.46
C GLN A 126 -46.98 -24.95 -3.64
N GLY A 127 -47.49 -23.75 -3.91
CA GLY A 127 -48.93 -23.55 -4.09
C GLY A 127 -49.33 -22.15 -4.53
N ALA A 128 -50.63 -21.87 -4.49
CA ALA A 128 -51.16 -20.54 -4.74
C ALA A 128 -50.74 -19.58 -3.60
N GLY A 129 -50.16 -18.46 -3.99
CA GLY A 129 -49.69 -17.40 -3.08
C GLY A 129 -50.46 -16.08 -3.29
N PRO A 130 -50.09 -15.02 -2.54
CA PRO A 130 -50.64 -13.70 -2.78
C PRO A 130 -50.24 -13.16 -4.16
N LEU A 131 -51.17 -12.51 -4.85
CA LEU A 131 -50.88 -11.76 -6.08
C LEU A 131 -50.20 -10.43 -5.73
N LEU A 132 -48.87 -10.47 -5.62
CA LEU A 132 -48.03 -9.33 -5.26
C LEU A 132 -47.51 -8.60 -6.50
N PRO A 133 -47.42 -7.25 -6.47
CA PRO A 133 -46.51 -6.53 -7.36
C PRO A 133 -45.09 -6.71 -6.84
N GLY A 134 -44.22 -7.39 -7.60
CA GLY A 134 -42.83 -7.70 -7.21
C GLY A 134 -42.66 -9.07 -6.53
N VAL A 135 -41.53 -9.23 -5.84
CA VAL A 135 -41.16 -10.45 -5.10
C VAL A 135 -41.14 -10.20 -3.59
N VAL A 136 -41.48 -11.22 -2.81
CA VAL A 136 -41.17 -11.32 -1.38
C VAL A 136 -40.33 -12.57 -1.15
N VAL A 137 -39.18 -12.42 -0.50
CA VAL A 137 -38.34 -13.52 -0.02
C VAL A 137 -38.13 -13.37 1.48
N GLU A 138 -38.53 -14.38 2.27
CA GLU A 138 -38.11 -14.51 3.67
C GLU A 138 -37.09 -15.63 3.81
N VAL A 139 -35.98 -15.35 4.48
CA VAL A 139 -34.88 -16.28 4.77
C VAL A 139 -34.78 -16.42 6.29
N ARG A 140 -35.10 -17.61 6.81
CA ARG A 140 -35.18 -17.91 8.25
C ARG A 140 -34.11 -18.90 8.67
N ASP A 141 -33.70 -18.82 9.94
CA ASP A 141 -32.75 -19.73 10.60
C ASP A 141 -31.44 -19.95 9.82
N LEU A 142 -30.81 -18.82 9.42
CA LEU A 142 -29.64 -18.82 8.54
C LEU A 142 -28.44 -19.55 9.17
N PHE A 143 -27.88 -20.50 8.43
CA PHE A 143 -26.84 -21.45 8.84
C PHE A 143 -27.23 -22.43 9.97
N ALA A 144 -28.51 -22.63 10.28
CA ALA A 144 -28.93 -23.62 11.28
C ALA A 144 -28.49 -25.06 10.93
N ASN A 145 -28.46 -25.40 9.64
CA ASN A 145 -27.92 -26.67 9.13
C ASN A 145 -26.38 -26.66 8.95
N VAL A 146 -25.70 -25.51 9.11
CA VAL A 146 -24.24 -25.37 8.99
C VAL A 146 -23.66 -24.75 10.28
N PRO A 147 -23.72 -25.47 11.43
CA PRO A 147 -23.40 -24.91 12.75
C PRO A 147 -21.94 -24.46 12.92
N ALA A 148 -21.05 -24.82 12.00
CA ALA A 148 -19.71 -24.24 11.92
C ALA A 148 -19.77 -22.75 11.51
N ARG A 149 -20.51 -22.39 10.44
CA ARG A 149 -20.65 -20.99 9.99
C ARG A 149 -21.36 -20.12 11.02
N LEU A 150 -22.39 -20.66 11.67
CA LEU A 150 -23.10 -19.96 12.74
C LEU A 150 -22.17 -19.51 13.89
N LYS A 151 -21.08 -20.26 14.15
CA LYS A 151 -20.04 -19.92 15.13
C LYS A 151 -18.97 -18.93 14.62
N PHE A 152 -18.83 -18.76 13.30
CA PHE A 152 -17.91 -17.78 12.69
C PHE A 152 -18.55 -16.39 12.48
N LEU A 153 -19.86 -16.25 12.65
CA LEU A 153 -20.51 -14.94 12.66
C LEU A 153 -20.05 -14.10 13.85
N LYS A 154 -19.94 -12.79 13.64
CA LYS A 154 -19.54 -11.86 14.70
C LYS A 154 -20.72 -11.56 15.63
N SER A 155 -20.48 -10.66 16.59
CA SER A 155 -21.53 -10.15 17.48
C SER A 155 -22.67 -9.53 16.68
N ASP A 156 -23.89 -9.63 17.21
CA ASP A 156 -25.12 -9.22 16.54
C ASP A 156 -25.07 -7.75 16.08
N ALA A 157 -24.52 -6.86 16.91
CA ALA A 157 -24.27 -5.46 16.56
C ALA A 157 -23.33 -5.29 15.36
N THR A 158 -22.37 -6.20 15.15
CA THR A 158 -21.45 -6.18 14.01
C THR A 158 -22.12 -6.65 12.73
N GLU A 159 -22.93 -7.71 12.78
CA GLU A 159 -23.68 -8.17 11.60
C GLU A 159 -24.75 -7.13 11.21
N VAL A 160 -25.45 -6.53 12.19
CA VAL A 160 -26.40 -5.42 11.96
C VAL A 160 -25.71 -4.20 11.33
N ALA A 161 -24.51 -3.83 11.78
CA ALA A 161 -23.74 -2.74 11.18
C ALA A 161 -23.45 -3.03 9.69
N VAL A 162 -22.90 -4.20 9.37
CA VAL A 162 -22.56 -4.55 7.97
C VAL A 162 -23.82 -4.69 7.08
N ILE A 163 -24.95 -5.15 7.63
CA ILE A 163 -26.25 -5.09 6.91
C ILE A 163 -26.64 -3.64 6.63
N LYS A 164 -26.54 -2.75 7.62
CA LYS A 164 -26.87 -1.34 7.47
C LYS A 164 -25.97 -0.68 6.42
N ASP A 165 -24.66 -0.97 6.43
CA ASP A 165 -23.69 -0.42 5.48
C ASP A 165 -24.02 -0.82 4.04
N VAL A 166 -24.38 -2.10 3.81
CA VAL A 166 -24.81 -2.60 2.50
C VAL A 166 -26.07 -1.87 1.99
N VAL A 167 -27.13 -1.79 2.80
CA VAL A 167 -28.37 -1.09 2.39
C VAL A 167 -28.14 0.42 2.23
N SER A 168 -27.28 1.01 3.07
CA SER A 168 -26.89 2.42 2.96
C SER A 168 -26.17 2.71 1.65
N ALA A 169 -25.23 1.86 1.22
CA ALA A 169 -24.52 2.01 -0.05
C ALA A 169 -25.50 1.96 -1.24
N PHE A 170 -26.42 0.99 -1.29
CA PHE A 170 -27.43 0.93 -2.35
C PHE A 170 -28.38 2.14 -2.32
N ALA A 171 -28.81 2.60 -1.14
CA ALA A 171 -29.67 3.78 -1.00
C ALA A 171 -28.99 5.10 -1.43
N LEU A 172 -27.66 5.19 -1.33
CA LEU A 172 -26.87 6.34 -1.79
C LEU A 172 -26.63 6.33 -3.30
N LEU A 173 -26.41 5.15 -3.88
CA LEU A 173 -26.13 4.97 -5.31
C LEU A 173 -27.40 4.99 -6.17
N HIS A 174 -28.51 4.49 -5.65
CA HIS A 174 -29.80 4.40 -6.34
C HIS A 174 -30.85 5.31 -5.69
N PRO A 175 -30.68 6.65 -5.73
CA PRO A 175 -31.57 7.60 -5.04
C PRO A 175 -33.00 7.62 -5.60
N HIS A 176 -33.20 7.02 -6.79
CA HIS A 176 -34.49 6.83 -7.46
C HIS A 176 -35.23 5.56 -6.98
N ILE A 177 -34.61 4.76 -6.10
CA ILE A 177 -35.21 3.61 -5.44
C ILE A 177 -35.40 3.94 -3.96
N ARG A 178 -36.60 3.64 -3.44
CA ARG A 178 -36.95 3.85 -2.04
C ARG A 178 -36.57 2.63 -1.21
N PHE A 179 -35.51 2.74 -0.42
CA PHE A 179 -35.08 1.71 0.52
C PHE A 179 -35.68 1.96 1.90
N HIS A 180 -36.16 0.90 2.56
CA HIS A 180 -36.60 0.92 3.94
C HIS A 180 -36.06 -0.31 4.68
N LEU A 181 -35.17 -0.11 5.66
CA LEU A 181 -34.60 -1.16 6.50
C LEU A 181 -35.15 -1.05 7.91
N THR A 182 -35.81 -2.10 8.40
CA THR A 182 -36.10 -2.31 9.82
C THR A 182 -35.19 -3.39 10.41
N VAL A 183 -34.70 -3.14 11.62
CA VAL A 183 -33.93 -4.10 12.42
C VAL A 183 -34.63 -4.24 13.76
N ASP A 184 -35.06 -5.46 14.09
CA ASP A 184 -35.86 -5.78 15.28
C ASP A 184 -37.04 -4.80 15.48
N SER A 185 -37.80 -4.61 14.39
CA SER A 185 -38.95 -3.69 14.25
C SER A 185 -38.64 -2.19 14.40
N ARG A 186 -37.37 -1.76 14.35
CA ARG A 186 -36.96 -0.35 14.40
C ARG A 186 -36.36 0.10 13.07
N ALA A 187 -36.79 1.24 12.53
CA ALA A 187 -36.25 1.78 11.29
C ALA A 187 -34.77 2.18 11.46
N ALA A 188 -33.90 1.66 10.58
CA ALA A 188 -32.45 1.87 10.60
C ALA A 188 -31.93 2.64 9.37
N VAL A 189 -32.60 2.52 8.21
CA VAL A 189 -32.40 3.32 6.99
C VAL A 189 -33.77 3.56 6.34
N SER A 190 -34.05 4.76 5.83
CA SER A 190 -35.27 5.02 5.05
C SER A 190 -35.05 6.16 4.06
N SER A 191 -34.87 5.86 2.77
CA SER A 191 -34.71 6.87 1.72
C SER A 191 -36.05 7.41 1.20
N SER A 192 -35.99 8.44 0.35
CA SER A 192 -37.11 9.05 -0.36
C SER A 192 -37.51 8.24 -1.60
N GLY A 193 -36.54 7.86 -2.44
CA GLY A 193 -36.77 7.28 -3.77
C GLY A 193 -37.16 8.32 -4.84
N ASP A 194 -36.82 9.58 -4.64
CA ASP A 194 -37.18 10.71 -5.52
C ASP A 194 -36.06 11.17 -6.48
N GLY A 195 -34.94 10.43 -6.52
CA GLY A 195 -33.79 10.70 -7.40
C GLY A 195 -32.79 11.74 -6.86
N ASP A 196 -33.13 12.46 -5.80
CA ASP A 196 -32.27 13.50 -5.22
C ASP A 196 -31.11 12.88 -4.40
N ARG A 197 -29.91 12.92 -4.98
CA ARG A 197 -28.67 12.41 -4.35
C ARG A 197 -28.39 13.06 -3.00
N ARG A 198 -28.75 14.33 -2.78
CA ARG A 198 -28.55 15.04 -1.50
C ARG A 198 -29.56 14.58 -0.45
N ARG A 199 -30.80 14.26 -0.83
CA ARG A 199 -31.78 13.63 0.08
C ARG A 199 -31.39 12.21 0.46
N ALA A 200 -30.83 11.43 -0.47
CA ALA A 200 -30.26 10.13 -0.16
C ALA A 200 -29.13 10.24 0.89
N VAL A 201 -28.20 11.19 0.72
CA VAL A 201 -27.18 11.50 1.74
C VAL A 201 -27.81 11.94 3.07
N ALA A 202 -28.85 12.79 3.04
CA ALA A 202 -29.52 13.25 4.25
C ALA A 202 -30.22 12.12 5.02
N ALA A 203 -30.77 11.13 4.32
CA ALA A 203 -31.43 9.97 4.90
C ALA A 203 -30.46 8.96 5.54
N VAL A 204 -29.21 8.89 5.08
CA VAL A 204 -28.21 7.90 5.52
C VAL A 204 -27.19 8.50 6.51
N PHE A 205 -26.65 9.68 6.20
CA PHE A 205 -25.62 10.36 7.01
C PHE A 205 -26.13 11.60 7.76
N GLY A 206 -27.39 12.00 7.55
CA GLY A 206 -28.04 13.11 8.24
C GLY A 206 -27.99 14.46 7.49
N PRO A 207 -28.93 15.38 7.73
CA PRO A 207 -28.98 16.68 7.05
C PRO A 207 -27.70 17.53 7.10
N PRO A 208 -26.96 17.61 8.23
CA PRO A 208 -25.70 18.39 8.29
C PRO A 208 -24.61 17.87 7.36
N VAL A 209 -24.63 16.57 7.03
CA VAL A 209 -23.71 15.98 6.04
C VAL A 209 -24.16 16.37 4.63
N ALA A 210 -25.45 16.26 4.33
CA ALA A 210 -26.00 16.57 3.01
C ALA A 210 -25.85 18.05 2.59
N SER A 211 -25.93 18.99 3.54
CA SER A 211 -25.66 20.41 3.30
C SER A 211 -24.21 20.69 2.94
N GLU A 212 -23.27 19.85 3.38
CA GLU A 212 -21.84 20.01 3.18
C GLU A 212 -21.30 19.08 2.08
N MET A 213 -22.16 18.61 1.16
CA MET A 213 -21.75 17.93 -0.07
C MET A 213 -21.62 18.90 -1.24
N LEU A 214 -20.67 18.61 -2.13
CA LEU A 214 -20.42 19.24 -3.43
C LEU A 214 -20.76 18.23 -4.53
N GLU A 215 -21.17 18.71 -5.69
CA GLU A 215 -21.63 17.86 -6.79
C GLU A 215 -20.62 17.86 -7.93
N MET A 216 -20.31 16.67 -8.47
CA MET A 216 -19.36 16.51 -9.56
C MET A 216 -20.09 16.75 -10.90
N VAL A 217 -20.09 18.01 -11.33
CA VAL A 217 -20.80 18.50 -12.52
C VAL A 217 -19.95 18.29 -13.79
N GLY A 218 -20.60 17.99 -14.91
CA GLY A 218 -19.98 17.99 -16.24
C GLY A 218 -19.12 16.77 -16.59
N MET A 219 -19.03 15.77 -15.71
CA MET A 219 -18.17 14.60 -15.86
C MET A 219 -18.98 13.35 -16.25
N PRO A 220 -19.08 12.96 -17.54
CA PRO A 220 -19.97 11.88 -17.97
C PRO A 220 -19.55 10.48 -17.47
N LEU A 221 -18.26 10.27 -17.21
CA LEU A 221 -17.73 9.00 -16.69
C LEU A 221 -17.86 8.88 -15.16
N VAL A 222 -17.94 10.00 -14.42
CA VAL A 222 -17.83 10.01 -12.95
C VAL A 222 -18.87 10.96 -12.37
N THR A 223 -19.93 10.40 -11.78
CA THR A 223 -21.03 11.19 -11.20
C THR A 223 -21.09 10.97 -9.69
N GLY A 224 -21.37 12.01 -8.91
CA GLY A 224 -21.40 11.83 -7.46
C GLY A 224 -21.43 13.10 -6.62
N LEU A 225 -21.36 12.87 -5.31
CA LEU A 225 -21.26 13.88 -4.27
C LEU A 225 -19.99 13.66 -3.43
N VAL A 226 -19.25 14.72 -3.11
CA VAL A 226 -18.05 14.69 -2.25
C VAL A 226 -18.10 15.81 -1.22
N SER A 227 -17.57 15.63 -0.01
CA SER A 227 -17.75 16.61 1.08
C SER A 227 -16.90 17.87 0.92
N GLN A 228 -17.38 19.01 1.43
CA GLN A 228 -16.52 20.17 1.64
C GLN A 228 -15.42 19.80 2.65
N PRO A 229 -14.18 20.32 2.55
CA PRO A 229 -13.08 19.89 3.42
C PRO A 229 -13.32 20.08 4.93
N ARG A 230 -14.17 21.04 5.32
CA ARG A 230 -14.60 21.23 6.72
C ARG A 230 -15.46 20.08 7.28
N LEU A 231 -15.98 19.20 6.42
CA LEU A 231 -16.67 17.96 6.78
C LEU A 231 -15.76 16.76 6.49
N SER A 232 -15.29 16.11 7.56
CA SER A 232 -14.46 14.91 7.48
C SER A 232 -14.61 13.97 8.67
N ARG A 233 -14.33 12.69 8.45
CA ARG A 233 -14.44 11.57 9.42
C ARG A 233 -13.06 11.06 9.84
N GLY A 234 -12.99 10.36 10.98
CA GLY A 234 -11.76 9.70 11.46
C GLY A 234 -11.51 8.31 10.89
N ASN A 235 -12.33 7.89 9.92
CA ASN A 235 -12.33 6.60 9.25
C ASN A 235 -12.94 6.75 7.84
N ARG A 236 -12.82 5.71 7.01
CA ARG A 236 -13.31 5.69 5.61
C ARG A 236 -14.77 5.25 5.44
N ASP A 237 -15.57 5.18 6.51
CA ASP A 237 -16.94 4.64 6.45
C ASP A 237 -17.93 5.52 5.65
N GLY A 238 -17.59 6.80 5.46
CA GLY A 238 -18.34 7.74 4.63
C GLY A 238 -18.01 7.68 3.14
N MET A 239 -17.18 6.73 2.68
CA MET A 239 -16.77 6.62 1.27
C MET A 239 -17.45 5.43 0.58
N VAL A 240 -18.37 5.72 -0.33
CA VAL A 240 -19.01 4.74 -1.22
C VAL A 240 -18.53 4.99 -2.64
N LEU A 241 -17.86 4.00 -3.22
CA LEU A 241 -17.43 3.98 -4.62
C LEU A 241 -18.18 2.87 -5.37
N ALA A 242 -18.58 3.15 -6.61
CA ALA A 242 -19.30 2.22 -7.46
C ALA A 242 -18.86 2.30 -8.93
N VAL A 243 -19.19 1.24 -9.66
CA VAL A 243 -19.12 1.18 -11.13
C VAL A 243 -20.48 0.71 -11.62
N ASN A 244 -21.08 1.47 -12.54
CA ASN A 244 -22.42 1.21 -13.10
C ASN A 244 -23.47 0.89 -12.00
N GLY A 245 -23.45 1.62 -10.89
CA GLY A 245 -24.34 1.45 -9.74
C GLY A 245 -24.00 0.28 -8.80
N ARG A 246 -22.96 -0.52 -9.08
CA ARG A 246 -22.49 -1.61 -8.19
C ARG A 246 -21.41 -1.10 -7.21
N PRO A 247 -21.60 -1.23 -5.88
CA PRO A 247 -20.56 -0.94 -4.89
C PRO A 247 -19.29 -1.77 -5.13
N ILE A 248 -18.11 -1.13 -5.11
CA ILE A 248 -16.80 -1.77 -5.32
C ILE A 248 -15.79 -1.40 -4.24
N SER A 249 -14.73 -2.21 -4.10
CA SER A 249 -13.58 -1.97 -3.26
C SER A 249 -12.31 -1.83 -4.11
N ALA A 250 -11.95 -0.61 -4.48
CA ALA A 250 -10.76 -0.30 -5.29
C ALA A 250 -9.82 0.67 -4.54
N ARG A 251 -8.65 0.17 -4.12
CA ARG A 251 -7.68 0.95 -3.32
C ARG A 251 -7.08 2.13 -4.09
N SER A 252 -6.85 1.95 -5.39
CA SER A 252 -6.40 2.99 -6.33
C SER A 252 -7.39 4.17 -6.40
N LEU A 253 -8.68 3.88 -6.51
CA LEU A 253 -9.73 4.92 -6.58
C LEU A 253 -9.99 5.60 -5.23
N VAL A 254 -9.88 4.87 -4.11
CA VAL A 254 -9.86 5.48 -2.76
C VAL A 254 -8.68 6.45 -2.63
N TYR A 255 -7.50 6.05 -3.10
CA TYR A 255 -6.31 6.91 -3.09
C TYR A 255 -6.50 8.17 -3.95
N ALA A 256 -6.95 8.03 -5.20
CA ALA A 256 -7.21 9.14 -6.12
C ALA A 256 -8.15 10.22 -5.52
N LEU A 257 -9.13 9.77 -4.74
CA LEU A 257 -10.06 10.67 -4.05
C LEU A 257 -9.38 11.34 -2.85
N GLU A 258 -8.72 10.60 -1.97
CA GLU A 258 -8.01 11.16 -0.80
C GLU A 258 -6.88 12.13 -1.17
N GLU A 259 -6.23 11.89 -2.30
CA GLU A 259 -5.22 12.76 -2.90
C GLU A 259 -5.75 14.16 -3.20
N CYS A 260 -6.96 14.28 -3.77
CA CYS A 260 -7.57 15.57 -4.10
C CYS A 260 -7.94 16.42 -2.86
N TYR A 261 -7.91 15.82 -1.67
CA TYR A 261 -8.11 16.46 -0.37
C TYR A 261 -6.79 16.80 0.36
N GLN A 262 -5.63 16.55 -0.25
CA GLN A 262 -4.36 17.05 0.27
C GLN A 262 -4.33 18.59 0.23
N GLY A 263 -3.71 19.20 1.24
CA GLY A 263 -3.84 20.64 1.56
C GLY A 263 -5.11 20.97 2.36
N ARG A 264 -6.17 20.15 2.22
CA ARG A 264 -7.54 20.51 2.63
C ARG A 264 -8.04 19.79 3.88
N LEU A 265 -7.42 18.66 4.29
CA LEU A 265 -7.79 17.87 5.48
C LEU A 265 -6.68 17.73 6.53
N GLU A 266 -7.07 17.53 7.80
CA GLU A 266 -6.17 17.16 8.89
C GLU A 266 -5.60 15.73 8.69
N ARG A 267 -4.46 15.40 9.32
CA ARG A 267 -3.89 14.05 9.25
C ARG A 267 -4.81 13.02 9.92
N GLY A 268 -5.09 11.92 9.24
CA GLY A 268 -6.00 10.87 9.74
C GLY A 268 -7.48 11.21 9.55
N ARG A 269 -7.82 12.26 8.79
CA ARG A 269 -9.18 12.56 8.34
C ARG A 269 -9.43 12.05 6.94
N HIS A 270 -10.67 11.67 6.68
CA HIS A 270 -11.17 11.19 5.39
C HIS A 270 -12.42 11.98 4.99
N PRO A 271 -12.64 12.25 3.69
CA PRO A 271 -13.86 12.90 3.21
C PRO A 271 -15.08 11.96 3.28
N VAL A 272 -16.28 12.53 3.14
CA VAL A 272 -17.49 11.76 2.80
C VAL A 272 -17.66 11.82 1.29
N ALA A 273 -17.91 10.69 0.65
CA ALA A 273 -18.00 10.58 -0.80
C ALA A 273 -19.01 9.51 -1.22
N VAL A 274 -19.78 9.81 -2.27
CA VAL A 274 -20.70 8.90 -2.95
C VAL A 274 -20.45 9.07 -4.44
N VAL A 275 -19.72 8.13 -5.03
CA VAL A 275 -19.25 8.20 -6.42
C VAL A 275 -19.68 6.97 -7.18
N ASP A 276 -20.25 7.18 -8.37
CA ASP A 276 -20.55 6.12 -9.33
C ASP A 276 -19.85 6.42 -10.66
N ILE A 277 -19.17 5.39 -11.18
CA ILE A 277 -18.36 5.45 -12.39
C ILE A 277 -19.14 4.76 -13.51
N GLY A 278 -19.68 5.57 -14.42
CA GLY A 278 -20.37 5.10 -15.62
C GLY A 278 -19.36 4.76 -16.70
N ILE A 279 -19.14 3.47 -16.94
CA ILE A 279 -18.21 2.96 -17.96
C ILE A 279 -18.88 1.85 -18.79
N ASP A 280 -18.48 1.73 -20.05
CA ASP A 280 -18.93 0.62 -20.91
C ASP A 280 -18.59 -0.74 -20.26
N PRO A 281 -19.56 -1.67 -20.10
CA PRO A 281 -19.32 -3.01 -19.58
C PRO A 281 -18.19 -3.78 -20.27
N GLU A 282 -17.95 -3.58 -21.58
CA GLU A 282 -16.83 -4.24 -22.28
C GLU A 282 -15.44 -3.76 -21.83
N LEU A 283 -15.37 -2.68 -21.05
CA LEU A 283 -14.13 -2.08 -20.53
C LEU A 283 -13.88 -2.40 -19.05
N VAL A 284 -14.77 -3.17 -18.38
CA VAL A 284 -14.61 -3.56 -16.97
C VAL A 284 -15.01 -5.02 -16.70
N ASP A 285 -14.03 -5.83 -16.30
CA ASP A 285 -14.29 -7.18 -15.80
C ASP A 285 -14.82 -7.11 -14.35
N VAL A 286 -16.10 -7.46 -14.19
CA VAL A 286 -16.80 -7.55 -12.91
C VAL A 286 -16.85 -8.98 -12.33
N ASN A 287 -16.27 -9.96 -13.02
CA ASN A 287 -16.34 -11.39 -12.67
C ASN A 287 -15.11 -11.88 -11.90
N VAL A 288 -14.25 -10.96 -11.43
CA VAL A 288 -12.94 -11.21 -10.81
C VAL A 288 -13.04 -11.97 -9.48
N HIS A 289 -14.12 -11.79 -8.71
CA HIS A 289 -14.29 -12.37 -7.36
C HIS A 289 -15.73 -12.87 -7.16
N PRO A 290 -15.99 -14.03 -6.51
CA PRO A 290 -17.35 -14.58 -6.31
C PRO A 290 -18.35 -13.57 -5.73
N ALA A 291 -17.99 -12.86 -4.66
CA ALA A 291 -18.83 -11.82 -4.04
C ALA A 291 -18.96 -10.50 -4.84
N LYS A 292 -18.34 -10.39 -6.04
CA LYS A 292 -18.39 -9.22 -6.95
C LYS A 292 -17.89 -7.88 -6.35
N LYS A 293 -17.03 -7.93 -5.32
CA LYS A 293 -16.51 -6.75 -4.57
C LYS A 293 -15.31 -6.08 -5.25
N GLU A 294 -14.60 -6.80 -6.12
CA GLU A 294 -13.42 -6.33 -6.86
C GLU A 294 -13.72 -6.36 -8.36
N VAL A 295 -13.19 -5.38 -9.10
CA VAL A 295 -13.35 -5.22 -10.55
C VAL A 295 -12.00 -4.91 -11.19
N ARG A 296 -11.84 -5.19 -12.48
CA ARG A 296 -10.65 -4.84 -13.26
C ARG A 296 -11.02 -4.00 -14.46
N PHE A 297 -10.57 -2.76 -14.48
CA PHE A 297 -10.68 -1.88 -15.63
C PHE A 297 -9.66 -2.28 -16.70
N ARG A 298 -10.04 -2.14 -17.97
CA ARG A 298 -9.12 -2.29 -19.11
C ARG A 298 -8.08 -1.17 -19.17
N ASP A 299 -8.45 0.00 -18.69
CA ASP A 299 -7.61 1.19 -18.51
C ASP A 299 -7.93 1.77 -17.12
N GLU A 300 -7.05 1.54 -16.15
CA GLU A 300 -7.26 1.98 -14.75
C GLU A 300 -6.86 3.44 -14.56
N GLY A 301 -5.86 3.92 -15.32
CA GLY A 301 -5.37 5.30 -15.29
C GLY A 301 -6.36 6.33 -15.81
N ALA A 302 -7.07 6.01 -16.89
CA ALA A 302 -8.13 6.87 -17.42
C ALA A 302 -9.24 7.08 -16.39
N VAL A 303 -9.62 6.01 -15.66
CA VAL A 303 -10.63 6.07 -14.59
C VAL A 303 -10.09 6.84 -13.37
N PHE A 304 -8.84 6.59 -12.96
CA PHE A 304 -8.15 7.32 -11.89
C PHE A 304 -8.10 8.84 -12.15
N ALA A 305 -7.64 9.23 -13.34
CA ALA A 305 -7.52 10.64 -13.74
C ALA A 305 -8.89 11.31 -13.96
N ALA A 306 -9.89 10.59 -14.47
CA ALA A 306 -11.27 11.08 -14.53
C ALA A 306 -11.84 11.35 -13.14
N LEU A 307 -11.61 10.44 -12.17
CA LEU A 307 -12.01 10.62 -10.78
C LEU A 307 -11.30 11.82 -10.14
N GLN A 308 -9.98 11.95 -10.29
CA GLN A 308 -9.24 13.11 -9.79
C GLN A 308 -9.79 14.43 -10.35
N ARG A 309 -10.01 14.53 -11.67
CA ARG A 309 -10.52 15.76 -12.31
C ARG A 309 -11.95 16.09 -11.84
N ALA A 310 -12.81 15.09 -11.66
CA ALA A 310 -14.15 15.28 -11.11
C ALA A 310 -14.14 15.82 -9.67
N VAL A 311 -13.30 15.25 -8.80
CA VAL A 311 -13.20 15.66 -7.39
C VAL A 311 -12.55 17.05 -7.26
N ARG A 312 -11.47 17.34 -8.00
CA ARG A 312 -10.85 18.68 -8.04
C ARG A 312 -11.84 19.73 -8.52
N SER A 313 -12.53 19.50 -9.64
CA SER A 313 -13.53 20.43 -10.18
C SER A 313 -14.69 20.71 -9.22
N ALA A 314 -15.09 19.73 -8.38
CA ALA A 314 -16.11 19.96 -7.35
C ALA A 314 -15.57 20.77 -6.17
N LEU A 315 -14.32 20.53 -5.75
CA LEU A 315 -13.67 21.23 -4.64
C LEU A 315 -13.27 22.67 -4.99
N ASP A 316 -12.88 22.94 -6.24
CA ASP A 316 -12.47 24.28 -6.68
C ASP A 316 -13.65 25.25 -6.81
N GLY A 317 -14.89 24.72 -6.87
CA GLY A 317 -16.14 25.47 -6.72
C GLY A 317 -16.62 25.64 -5.27
N SER A 318 -15.82 25.29 -4.26
CA SER A 318 -16.22 25.43 -2.85
C SER A 318 -16.01 26.84 -2.28
N ASP A 319 -16.96 27.30 -1.47
CA ASP A 319 -16.90 28.60 -0.80
C ASP A 319 -15.67 28.72 0.12
N PRO A 320 -14.93 29.84 0.10
CA PRO A 320 -13.83 30.09 1.04
C PRO A 320 -14.25 29.90 2.49
N PHE A 321 -13.40 29.27 3.30
CA PHE A 321 -13.72 28.90 4.68
C PHE A 321 -14.06 30.12 5.55
N ARG A 322 -15.35 30.41 5.71
CA ARG A 322 -15.83 31.41 6.66
C ARG A 322 -15.84 30.80 8.05
N TYR A 323 -14.87 31.21 8.88
CA TYR A 323 -14.87 30.90 10.31
C TYR A 323 -16.15 31.46 10.97
N ARG A 324 -17.14 30.60 11.17
CA ARG A 324 -18.20 30.83 12.16
C ARG A 324 -17.63 30.47 13.53
N PRO A 325 -17.70 31.35 14.54
CA PRO A 325 -17.55 30.95 15.92
C PRO A 325 -18.54 29.81 16.21
N VAL A 326 -18.10 28.77 16.91
CA VAL A 326 -19.03 27.76 17.44
C VAL A 326 -19.89 28.47 18.47
N GLU A 327 -21.20 28.52 18.26
CA GLU A 327 -22.17 28.94 19.28
C GLU A 327 -22.24 27.87 20.37
N THR A 328 -21.26 27.90 21.28
CA THR A 328 -21.34 27.21 22.56
C THR A 328 -22.58 27.74 23.29
N GLY A 329 -23.59 26.89 23.44
CA GLY A 329 -24.92 27.27 23.94
C GLY A 329 -24.86 28.15 25.19
N ALA A 330 -25.67 29.20 25.21
CA ALA A 330 -25.48 30.42 26.00
C ALA A 330 -25.17 30.19 27.50
N ALA A 331 -23.88 30.14 27.83
CA ALA A 331 -23.37 30.36 29.18
C ALA A 331 -23.30 31.87 29.43
N SER A 332 -24.23 32.40 30.22
CA SER A 332 -24.28 33.81 30.61
C SER A 332 -23.01 34.21 31.37
N SER A 333 -22.05 34.78 30.65
CA SER A 333 -20.82 35.35 31.19
C SER A 333 -20.83 36.85 30.94
N THR A 334 -20.95 37.63 32.01
CA THR A 334 -21.07 39.08 31.97
C THR A 334 -19.71 39.70 31.64
N PHE A 335 -19.39 39.82 30.34
CA PHE A 335 -18.16 40.48 29.91
C PHE A 335 -18.23 41.98 30.20
N VAL A 336 -17.33 42.43 31.08
CA VAL A 336 -17.09 43.85 31.35
C VAL A 336 -16.60 44.52 30.07
N ALA A 337 -17.16 45.68 29.73
CA ALA A 337 -16.85 46.40 28.51
C ALA A 337 -15.40 46.92 28.51
N GLY A 338 -14.50 46.18 27.86
CA GLY A 338 -13.23 46.73 27.37
C GLY A 338 -13.46 47.77 26.25
N PRO A 339 -12.44 48.55 25.88
CA PRO A 339 -12.57 49.57 24.85
C PRO A 339 -13.00 48.94 23.52
N GLN A 340 -14.13 49.39 22.98
CA GLN A 340 -14.63 48.92 21.69
C GLN A 340 -13.67 49.35 20.58
N LEU A 341 -13.21 48.38 19.79
CA LEU A 341 -12.61 48.66 18.49
C LEU A 341 -13.70 49.21 17.57
N THR A 342 -13.77 50.55 17.46
CA THR A 342 -14.58 51.21 16.44
C THR A 342 -14.00 50.88 15.07
N LEU A 343 -14.59 49.90 14.39
CA LEU A 343 -14.41 49.70 12.96
C LEU A 343 -14.85 51.00 12.25
N HIS A 344 -13.88 51.78 11.77
CA HIS A 344 -14.17 52.76 10.73
C HIS A 344 -14.58 52.00 9.48
N GLU A 345 -15.71 52.38 8.89
CA GLU A 345 -16.09 51.92 7.56
C GLU A 345 -15.00 52.36 6.57
N ALA A 346 -14.33 51.39 5.93
CA ALA A 346 -13.42 51.69 4.84
C ALA A 346 -14.24 52.31 3.69
N PRO A 347 -13.82 53.45 3.12
CA PRO A 347 -14.59 54.11 2.08
C PRO A 347 -14.75 53.19 0.87
N ALA A 348 -15.96 53.15 0.30
CA ALA A 348 -16.34 52.28 -0.81
C ALA A 348 -15.72 52.73 -2.15
N ALA A 349 -14.39 52.68 -2.24
CA ALA A 349 -13.60 53.21 -3.34
C ALA A 349 -12.28 52.42 -3.58
N VAL A 350 -12.37 51.09 -3.67
CA VAL A 350 -11.34 50.25 -4.30
C VAL A 350 -12.02 49.31 -5.31
N ALA A 351 -12.62 49.92 -6.34
CA ALA A 351 -12.94 49.23 -7.58
C ALA A 351 -11.68 49.13 -8.45
N ASP A 352 -11.65 48.13 -9.33
CA ASP A 352 -10.78 48.03 -10.51
C ASP A 352 -9.27 48.25 -10.26
N ALA A 353 -8.66 47.30 -9.55
CA ALA A 353 -7.21 47.10 -9.54
C ALA A 353 -6.85 45.75 -10.17
N GLU A 354 -6.92 45.64 -11.50
CA GLU A 354 -6.25 44.56 -12.24
C GLU A 354 -4.76 44.55 -11.86
N THR A 355 -4.33 43.58 -11.05
CA THR A 355 -2.92 43.42 -10.68
C THR A 355 -2.50 41.96 -10.82
N ASN A 356 -2.27 41.59 -12.08
CA ASN A 356 -1.18 40.66 -12.41
C ASN A 356 0.05 41.09 -11.60
N GLY A 357 0.54 40.21 -10.72
CA GLY A 357 1.38 40.65 -9.61
C GLY A 357 2.74 41.20 -10.03
N HIS A 358 3.26 42.16 -9.26
CA HIS A 358 4.60 42.10 -8.66
C HIS A 358 4.65 43.01 -7.40
N ALA A 359 5.46 42.60 -6.43
CA ALA A 359 5.66 43.10 -5.06
C ALA A 359 5.41 44.59 -4.72
N THR A 360 4.83 44.80 -3.52
CA THR A 360 5.23 45.89 -2.61
C THR A 360 5.70 45.29 -1.27
N ASN A 361 6.82 45.77 -0.74
CA ASN A 361 7.36 45.33 0.56
C ASN A 361 6.65 46.04 1.72
N ALA A 362 5.33 45.89 1.80
CA ALA A 362 4.54 46.41 2.91
C ALA A 362 4.81 45.59 4.18
N VAL A 363 5.41 46.21 5.20
CA VAL A 363 5.68 45.56 6.50
C VAL A 363 4.36 45.44 7.27
N LEU A 364 3.75 44.26 7.20
CA LEU A 364 2.59 43.91 8.01
C LEU A 364 2.98 43.82 9.50
N ARG A 365 2.27 44.55 10.37
CA ARG A 365 2.50 44.54 11.81
C ARG A 365 1.54 43.54 12.46
N PRO A 366 2.00 42.44 13.08
CA PRO A 366 1.11 41.48 13.72
C PRO A 366 0.38 42.12 14.91
N ILE A 367 -0.95 41.93 14.97
CA ILE A 367 -1.83 42.37 16.06
C ILE A 367 -2.14 41.19 16.98
N GLY A 368 -2.37 40.00 16.42
CA GLY A 368 -2.74 38.81 17.18
C GLY A 368 -3.07 37.60 16.31
N GLN A 369 -3.80 36.65 16.87
CA GLN A 369 -4.16 35.38 16.24
C GLN A 369 -5.64 35.04 16.48
N ALA A 370 -6.34 34.62 15.43
CA ALA A 370 -7.75 34.22 15.46
C ALA A 370 -7.86 32.70 15.27
N GLY A 371 -7.97 31.98 16.41
CA GLY A 371 -7.94 30.52 16.43
C GLY A 371 -6.61 29.93 15.94
N PRO A 372 -6.52 28.61 15.70
CA PRO A 372 -5.30 28.00 15.18
C PRO A 372 -5.02 28.37 13.70
N GLY A 373 -6.01 28.89 12.97
CA GLY A 373 -5.94 29.03 11.51
C GLY A 373 -5.47 30.38 10.96
N TYR A 374 -5.67 31.51 11.68
CA TYR A 374 -5.49 32.85 11.08
C TYR A 374 -4.63 33.77 11.95
N LEU A 375 -3.69 34.49 11.36
CA LEU A 375 -3.02 35.64 11.97
C LEU A 375 -3.75 36.92 11.59
N VAL A 376 -3.78 37.88 12.53
CA VAL A 376 -4.38 39.20 12.35
C VAL A 376 -3.26 40.24 12.35
N ALA A 377 -3.18 41.07 11.33
CA ALA A 377 -2.14 42.09 11.16
C ALA A 377 -2.71 43.45 10.73
N GLU A 378 -1.94 44.49 10.97
CA GLU A 378 -2.15 45.86 10.48
C GLU A 378 -1.37 46.03 9.17
N GLY A 379 -2.01 46.55 8.12
CA GLY A 379 -1.39 46.89 6.85
C GLY A 379 -1.72 48.33 6.40
N PRO A 380 -1.07 48.86 5.35
CA PRO A 380 -1.17 50.27 4.95
C PRO A 380 -2.58 50.78 4.59
N HIS A 381 -3.54 49.86 4.38
CA HIS A 381 -4.91 50.16 3.97
C HIS A 381 -5.97 49.54 4.92
N GLY A 382 -5.56 49.04 6.10
CA GLY A 382 -6.48 48.50 7.11
C GLY A 382 -6.04 47.18 7.73
N LEU A 383 -7.01 46.44 8.28
CA LEU A 383 -6.80 45.14 8.92
C LEU A 383 -6.59 44.05 7.86
N VAL A 384 -5.57 43.21 8.04
CA VAL A 384 -5.22 42.11 7.15
C VAL A 384 -5.34 40.78 7.91
N LEU A 385 -6.14 39.86 7.36
CA LEU A 385 -6.22 38.47 7.84
C LEU A 385 -5.31 37.59 6.98
N VAL A 386 -4.43 36.83 7.63
CA VAL A 386 -3.46 35.94 6.98
C VAL A 386 -3.77 34.50 7.40
N ASP A 387 -4.30 33.71 6.48
CA ASP A 387 -4.47 32.27 6.65
C ASP A 387 -3.10 31.61 6.88
N GLN A 388 -2.92 30.91 8.00
CA GLN A 388 -1.64 30.33 8.36
C GLN A 388 -1.27 29.12 7.50
N HIS A 389 -2.24 28.34 7.02
CA HIS A 389 -1.93 27.20 6.16
C HIS A 389 -1.61 27.69 4.75
N ALA A 390 -2.46 28.54 4.17
CA ALA A 390 -2.22 29.10 2.83
C ALA A 390 -0.98 30.01 2.81
N ALA A 391 -0.68 30.78 3.87
CA ALA A 391 0.57 31.52 3.95
C ALA A 391 1.79 30.61 4.12
N HIS A 392 1.68 29.51 4.87
CA HIS A 392 2.76 28.53 4.97
C HIS A 392 3.01 27.86 3.62
N GLU A 393 1.98 27.33 2.95
CA GLU A 393 2.08 26.73 1.62
C GLU A 393 2.52 27.74 0.56
N ARG A 394 2.10 29.02 0.63
CA ARG A 394 2.58 30.10 -0.24
C ARG A 394 4.03 30.49 0.02
N VAL A 395 4.51 30.42 1.27
CA VAL A 395 5.93 30.63 1.62
C VAL A 395 6.78 29.45 1.15
N LEU A 396 6.31 28.21 1.30
CA LEU A 396 6.95 27.01 0.74
C LEU A 396 7.01 27.09 -0.80
N TYR A 397 5.90 27.43 -1.45
CA TYR A 397 5.80 27.62 -2.89
C TYR A 397 6.71 28.73 -3.39
N ASN A 398 6.74 29.91 -2.74
CA ASN A 398 7.61 31.00 -3.16
C ASN A 398 9.09 30.64 -2.98
N ARG A 399 9.47 29.97 -1.88
CA ARG A 399 10.83 29.43 -1.68
C ARG A 399 11.21 28.39 -2.73
N LEU A 400 10.27 27.53 -3.11
CA LEU A 400 10.45 26.56 -4.20
C LEU A 400 10.65 27.29 -5.55
N LEU A 401 9.83 28.31 -5.84
CA LEU A 401 9.90 29.10 -7.07
C LEU A 401 11.21 29.92 -7.17
N GLU A 402 11.68 30.49 -6.06
CA GLU A 402 12.97 31.17 -5.96
C GLU A 402 14.14 30.20 -6.20
N ARG A 403 14.07 28.97 -5.65
CA ARG A 403 15.10 27.95 -5.85
C ARG A 403 15.11 27.30 -7.23
N LEU A 404 13.93 27.15 -7.83
CA LEU A 404 13.77 26.77 -9.24
C LEU A 404 14.39 27.83 -10.15
N ARG A 405 14.14 29.12 -9.87
CA ARG A 405 14.79 30.25 -10.57
C ARG A 405 16.30 30.32 -10.32
N SER A 406 16.82 29.79 -9.20
CA SER A 406 18.27 29.61 -8.97
C SER A 406 18.83 28.27 -9.45
N GLY A 407 18.04 27.44 -10.13
CA GLY A 407 18.51 26.30 -10.93
C GLY A 407 18.67 24.94 -10.23
N ARG A 408 18.33 24.79 -8.94
CA ARG A 408 18.23 23.48 -8.26
C ARG A 408 17.24 23.52 -7.10
N GLY A 409 16.18 22.70 -7.18
CA GLY A 409 15.35 22.36 -6.02
C GLY A 409 16.16 21.60 -4.96
N ALA A 410 15.91 21.90 -3.69
CA ALA A 410 16.57 21.20 -2.58
C ALA A 410 15.80 19.92 -2.27
N SER A 411 16.36 18.76 -2.63
CA SER A 411 15.74 17.46 -2.35
C SER A 411 16.15 16.92 -0.98
N GLN A 412 15.20 16.34 -0.25
CA GLN A 412 15.43 15.54 0.96
C GLN A 412 15.18 14.06 0.61
N PRO A 413 16.16 13.15 0.86
CA PRO A 413 15.95 11.72 0.65
C PRO A 413 14.91 11.19 1.63
N LEU A 414 13.97 10.38 1.13
CA LEU A 414 13.00 9.70 1.98
C LEU A 414 13.71 8.61 2.78
N LEU A 415 13.58 8.69 4.12
CA LEU A 415 14.23 7.75 5.05
C LEU A 415 13.82 6.28 4.83
N ILE A 416 12.68 6.07 4.20
CA ILE A 416 12.28 4.82 3.52
C ILE A 416 11.74 5.23 2.15
N PRO A 417 12.37 4.84 1.02
CA PRO A 417 11.86 5.13 -0.32
C PRO A 417 10.45 4.54 -0.52
N GLN A 418 9.54 5.33 -1.08
CA GLN A 418 8.13 4.95 -1.24
C GLN A 418 7.91 4.41 -2.65
N ALA A 419 7.48 3.15 -2.78
CA ALA A 419 7.02 2.60 -4.05
C ALA A 419 5.62 3.16 -4.38
N VAL A 420 5.43 3.57 -5.62
CA VAL A 420 4.23 4.27 -6.10
C VAL A 420 3.83 3.69 -7.43
N ASP A 421 2.71 2.96 -7.42
CA ASP A 421 2.20 2.34 -8.63
C ASP A 421 1.60 3.39 -9.57
N VAL A 422 2.00 3.31 -10.83
CA VAL A 422 1.67 4.28 -11.89
C VAL A 422 1.47 3.58 -13.23
N GLU A 423 0.73 4.24 -14.09
CA GLU A 423 0.48 3.80 -15.46
C GLU A 423 1.75 3.78 -16.31
N PRO A 424 1.91 2.85 -17.28
CA PRO A 424 3.04 2.83 -18.21
C PRO A 424 3.23 4.16 -18.97
N ALA A 425 2.14 4.87 -19.28
CA ALA A 425 2.18 6.20 -19.90
C ALA A 425 2.82 7.27 -18.99
N LEU A 426 2.57 7.20 -17.68
CA LEU A 426 3.18 8.08 -16.68
C LEU A 426 4.65 7.71 -16.40
N ILE A 427 5.02 6.42 -16.50
CA ILE A 427 6.44 6.00 -16.46
C ILE A 427 7.21 6.57 -17.66
N ALA A 428 6.65 6.48 -18.87
CA ALA A 428 7.26 7.06 -20.06
C ALA A 428 7.43 8.59 -19.92
N ALA A 429 6.41 9.30 -19.46
CA ALA A 429 6.51 10.74 -19.19
C ALA A 429 7.50 11.06 -18.04
N ALA A 430 7.57 10.23 -17.00
CA ALA A 430 8.56 10.39 -15.94
C ALA A 430 9.99 10.32 -16.50
N ALA A 431 10.26 9.34 -17.37
CA ALA A 431 11.56 9.16 -18.00
C ALA A 431 11.90 10.32 -18.93
N ASP A 432 10.96 10.73 -19.80
CA ASP A 432 11.13 11.85 -20.74
C ASP A 432 11.38 13.20 -20.02
N HIS A 433 10.71 13.43 -18.89
CA HIS A 433 10.82 14.67 -18.09
C HIS A 433 11.72 14.53 -16.85
N ARG A 434 12.55 13.47 -16.78
CA ARG A 434 13.39 13.12 -15.61
C ARG A 434 14.28 14.27 -15.11
N ALA A 435 14.79 15.11 -16.01
CA ALA A 435 15.61 16.27 -15.67
C ALA A 435 14.80 17.41 -15.02
N GLU A 436 13.55 17.60 -15.44
CA GLU A 436 12.66 18.65 -14.90
C GLU A 436 12.16 18.26 -13.51
N LEU A 437 11.82 16.98 -13.31
CA LEU A 437 11.50 16.38 -12.01
C LEU A 437 12.66 16.50 -11.01
N ALA A 438 13.88 16.15 -11.43
CA ALA A 438 15.08 16.33 -10.62
C ALA A 438 15.35 17.80 -10.27
N ASN A 439 15.14 18.73 -11.22
CA ASN A 439 15.25 20.18 -10.95
C ASN A 439 14.18 20.67 -9.95
N MET A 440 12.99 20.06 -9.93
CA MET A 440 11.96 20.28 -8.90
C MET A 440 12.31 19.67 -7.54
N GLY A 441 13.34 18.81 -7.46
CA GLY A 441 13.74 18.11 -6.23
C GLY A 441 12.98 16.80 -6.00
N LEU A 442 12.32 16.26 -7.03
CA LEU A 442 11.63 14.97 -7.02
C LEU A 442 12.54 13.92 -7.67
N GLU A 443 13.09 13.00 -6.88
CA GLU A 443 13.94 11.92 -7.36
C GLU A 443 13.23 10.57 -7.23
N TYR A 444 13.34 9.74 -8.27
CA TYR A 444 12.71 8.44 -8.34
C TYR A 444 13.53 7.44 -9.16
N GLU A 445 13.39 6.17 -8.81
CA GLU A 445 13.90 5.01 -9.55
C GLU A 445 12.72 4.28 -10.20
N GLU A 446 12.93 3.65 -11.36
CA GLU A 446 11.92 2.77 -11.96
C GLU A 446 11.93 1.41 -11.23
N PHE A 447 10.77 0.96 -10.76
CA PHE A 447 10.62 -0.21 -9.89
C PHE A 447 9.70 -1.28 -10.53
N GLY A 448 9.94 -1.54 -11.81
CA GLY A 448 9.14 -2.46 -12.63
C GLY A 448 8.10 -1.73 -13.51
N PRO A 449 7.37 -2.46 -14.35
CA PRO A 449 6.63 -1.90 -15.50
C PRO A 449 5.37 -1.09 -15.14
N ARG A 450 5.02 -0.98 -13.85
CA ARG A 450 3.89 -0.19 -13.34
C ARG A 450 4.18 0.49 -11.99
N SER A 451 5.45 0.72 -11.63
CA SER A 451 5.80 1.32 -10.34
C SER A 451 7.06 2.19 -10.40
N LEU A 452 7.03 3.34 -9.73
CA LEU A 452 8.18 4.21 -9.51
C LEU A 452 8.48 4.27 -8.01
N ARG A 453 9.74 4.08 -7.62
CA ARG A 453 10.19 4.20 -6.23
C ARG A 453 10.75 5.59 -6.00
N ILE A 454 10.00 6.42 -5.27
CA ILE A 454 10.41 7.76 -4.87
C ILE A 454 11.56 7.64 -3.86
N THR A 455 12.73 8.13 -4.24
CA THR A 455 13.94 8.16 -3.39
C THR A 455 14.07 9.46 -2.63
N ALA A 456 13.64 10.58 -3.23
CA ALA A 456 13.73 11.90 -2.61
C ALA A 456 12.62 12.85 -3.10
N VAL A 457 12.29 13.84 -2.27
CA VAL A 457 11.23 14.84 -2.53
C VAL A 457 11.72 16.24 -2.14
N PRO A 458 11.06 17.34 -2.55
CA PRO A 458 11.44 18.67 -2.09
C PRO A 458 11.52 18.74 -0.56
N THR A 459 12.50 19.47 -0.03
CA THR A 459 12.71 19.63 1.43
C THR A 459 11.49 20.31 2.07
N GLU A 460 10.80 21.14 1.29
CA GLU A 460 9.55 21.81 1.61
C GLU A 460 8.32 20.88 1.69
N LEU A 461 8.40 19.65 1.15
CA LEU A 461 7.24 18.77 0.97
C LEU A 461 7.10 17.78 2.14
N PRO A 462 5.96 17.73 2.85
CA PRO A 462 5.76 16.79 3.95
C PRO A 462 5.84 15.34 3.47
N SER A 463 6.64 14.50 4.15
CA SER A 463 6.94 13.11 3.75
C SER A 463 5.75 12.14 3.66
N GLY A 464 4.55 12.58 4.05
CA GLY A 464 3.27 11.87 3.84
C GLY A 464 2.48 12.30 2.58
N ARG A 465 2.97 13.28 1.80
CA ARG A 465 2.38 13.71 0.50
C ARG A 465 3.26 13.36 -0.71
N ALA A 466 4.39 12.68 -0.49
CA ALA A 466 5.40 12.37 -1.50
C ALA A 466 4.84 11.65 -2.75
N THR A 467 4.06 10.59 -2.53
CA THR A 467 3.36 9.80 -3.56
C THR A 467 2.53 10.67 -4.51
N ALA A 468 1.61 11.47 -3.94
CA ALA A 468 0.67 12.30 -4.69
C ALA A 468 1.38 13.39 -5.47
N ALA A 469 2.30 14.12 -4.84
CA ALA A 469 3.02 15.20 -5.49
C ALA A 469 3.75 14.74 -6.76
N ILE A 470 4.21 13.49 -6.83
CA ILE A 470 4.76 12.91 -8.05
C ILE A 470 3.66 12.50 -9.04
N GLN A 471 2.59 11.84 -8.61
CA GLN A 471 1.48 11.46 -9.51
C GLN A 471 0.83 12.69 -10.17
N GLU A 472 0.58 13.76 -9.43
CA GLU A 472 0.10 15.05 -9.93
C GLU A 472 1.09 15.70 -10.92
N THR A 473 2.39 15.75 -10.58
CA THR A 473 3.40 16.37 -11.45
C THR A 473 3.57 15.59 -12.75
N LEU A 474 3.54 14.25 -12.69
CA LEU A 474 3.61 13.40 -13.89
C LEU A 474 2.36 13.54 -14.76
N ALA A 475 1.17 13.64 -14.16
CA ALA A 475 -0.08 13.88 -14.90
C ALA A 475 -0.06 15.21 -15.66
N ALA A 476 0.37 16.30 -15.01
CA ALA A 476 0.50 17.62 -15.64
C ALA A 476 1.53 17.64 -16.79
N LEU A 477 2.61 16.85 -16.68
CA LEU A 477 3.60 16.69 -17.75
C LEU A 477 3.08 15.81 -18.91
N THR A 478 2.11 14.92 -18.69
CA THR A 478 1.42 14.22 -19.79
C THR A 478 0.36 15.05 -20.50
N GLU A 479 -0.44 15.87 -19.81
CA GLU A 479 -1.52 16.64 -20.47
C GLU A 479 -0.96 17.69 -21.47
N ASN A 480 0.23 18.23 -21.22
CA ASN A 480 0.97 19.09 -22.16
C ASN A 480 1.41 18.40 -23.47
N ARG A 481 1.17 17.11 -23.68
CA ARG A 481 1.46 16.40 -24.95
C ARG A 481 0.36 16.56 -26.01
N GLY A 482 -0.79 17.15 -25.67
CA GLY A 482 -1.93 17.29 -26.58
C GLY A 482 -1.70 18.23 -27.76
N ASP A 483 -1.00 19.35 -27.55
CA ASP A 483 -0.88 20.43 -28.55
C ASP A 483 0.53 20.54 -29.15
N GLY A 484 0.60 20.58 -30.49
CA GLY A 484 1.68 21.29 -31.19
C GLY A 484 2.88 20.48 -31.70
N GLY A 485 2.83 19.14 -31.71
CA GLY A 485 3.88 18.29 -32.29
C GLY A 485 3.99 18.34 -33.82
N ASN A 486 4.20 19.52 -34.44
CA ASN A 486 4.23 19.64 -35.90
C ASN A 486 5.00 20.86 -36.47
N ALA A 487 6.35 20.79 -36.50
CA ALA A 487 7.18 21.60 -37.41
C ALA A 487 8.56 20.97 -37.63
N CYS A 488 8.91 20.65 -38.89
CA CYS A 488 10.29 20.35 -39.27
C CYS A 488 11.07 21.66 -39.50
N GLY A 489 12.38 21.68 -39.23
CA GLY A 489 13.17 22.91 -39.15
C GLY A 489 13.44 23.61 -40.49
N ALA A 490 13.55 24.95 -40.45
CA ALA A 490 13.97 25.77 -41.58
C ALA A 490 15.15 26.70 -41.20
N ASP A 491 16.35 26.42 -41.71
CA ASP A 491 17.55 27.24 -41.48
C ASP A 491 17.52 28.53 -42.33
N ARG A 492 17.77 29.69 -41.69
CA ARG A 492 17.95 31.00 -42.35
C ARG A 492 19.22 31.73 -41.88
N LYS A 493 20.38 31.08 -42.00
CA LYS A 493 21.68 31.77 -41.97
C LYS A 493 21.82 32.89 -43.02
N PRO A 494 22.47 34.00 -42.67
CA PRO A 494 23.16 34.85 -43.63
C PRO A 494 24.68 34.56 -43.70
N ARG A 495 25.11 34.00 -44.84
CA ARG A 495 26.43 34.22 -45.52
C ARG A 495 27.75 33.66 -44.92
N ARG A 496 28.35 32.72 -45.71
CA ARG A 496 29.81 32.56 -46.02
C ARG A 496 30.71 32.00 -44.89
N ARG A 497 31.84 31.29 -45.14
CA ARG A 497 32.59 30.94 -46.38
C ARG A 497 33.51 29.69 -46.19
N ARG A 498 33.63 28.84 -47.23
CA ARG A 498 34.74 27.89 -47.57
C ARG A 498 35.02 26.58 -46.77
N TYR A 499 35.42 25.56 -47.55
CA TYR A 499 36.07 24.25 -47.29
C TYR A 499 37.62 24.37 -47.45
N PRO A 500 38.50 23.31 -47.37
CA PRO A 500 38.37 21.87 -46.97
C PRO A 500 39.39 21.51 -45.81
N GLU A 501 39.89 20.31 -45.42
CA GLU A 501 39.90 18.85 -45.77
C GLU A 501 40.43 18.05 -44.51
N SER A 502 40.84 16.76 -44.37
CA SER A 502 41.01 15.50 -45.16
C SER A 502 41.17 14.23 -44.24
N GLY A 503 41.30 13.01 -44.81
CA GLY A 503 41.78 11.76 -44.14
C GLY A 503 40.70 10.92 -43.39
N ARG A 504 40.51 9.58 -43.46
CA ARG A 504 41.29 8.33 -43.78
C ARG A 504 42.27 7.86 -42.66
N ARG A 505 42.44 6.56 -42.28
CA ARG A 505 41.93 5.22 -42.74
C ARG A 505 42.35 4.08 -41.75
N ALA A 506 41.62 2.94 -41.70
CA ALA A 506 42.09 1.52 -41.50
C ALA A 506 42.88 1.09 -40.19
N CYS A 507 43.14 -0.18 -39.81
CA CYS A 507 42.47 -1.52 -39.92
C CYS A 507 43.12 -2.64 -39.04
N LEU A 508 42.31 -3.46 -38.33
CA LEU A 508 42.43 -4.93 -38.09
C LEU A 508 43.68 -5.50 -37.28
N PRO A 509 43.98 -6.85 -37.16
CA PRO A 509 43.89 -7.58 -35.86
C PRO A 509 45.06 -8.58 -35.56
N PHE A 510 45.00 -9.43 -34.49
CA PHE A 510 45.15 -10.93 -34.51
C PHE A 510 45.17 -11.65 -33.12
N SER A 511 45.17 -12.99 -33.17
CA SER A 511 44.95 -14.04 -32.13
C SER A 511 46.01 -14.29 -31.04
N GLY A 512 45.65 -15.08 -30.00
CA GLY A 512 46.59 -15.90 -29.20
C GLY A 512 45.91 -16.85 -28.17
N ALA A 513 46.43 -18.07 -27.95
CA ALA A 513 45.92 -19.06 -26.96
C ALA A 513 46.96 -20.16 -26.62
N VAL A 514 46.87 -20.85 -25.45
CA VAL A 514 47.27 -22.28 -25.20
C VAL A 514 47.12 -22.75 -23.71
N ARG A 515 46.58 -23.98 -23.55
CA ARG A 515 46.73 -25.12 -22.56
C ARG A 515 47.66 -25.00 -21.31
N ARG A 516 47.65 -25.85 -20.24
CA ARG A 516 46.76 -26.83 -19.50
C ARG A 516 47.58 -27.49 -18.33
N HIS A 517 46.98 -27.80 -17.16
CA HIS A 517 47.26 -28.91 -16.16
C HIS A 517 46.32 -28.71 -14.91
N ALA A 518 45.97 -29.60 -13.94
CA ALA A 518 46.33 -30.97 -13.43
C ALA A 518 47.38 -31.02 -12.28
N ARG A 519 47.29 -31.83 -11.18
CA ARG A 519 46.30 -32.85 -10.67
C ARG A 519 46.56 -33.19 -9.15
N CYS A 520 45.56 -33.76 -8.41
CA CYS A 520 45.64 -34.50 -7.10
C CYS A 520 45.94 -33.70 -5.79
N GLY A 521 45.56 -34.11 -4.54
CA GLY A 521 44.62 -35.15 -4.03
C GLY A 521 44.78 -35.57 -2.52
N GLY A 522 43.69 -35.89 -1.79
CA GLY A 522 43.62 -36.52 -0.41
C GLY A 522 43.65 -35.59 0.82
N ALA A 523 43.23 -35.92 2.07
CA ALA A 523 42.45 -37.03 2.68
C ALA A 523 41.98 -36.65 4.15
N ALA A 524 41.15 -37.47 4.83
CA ALA A 524 40.64 -37.30 6.24
C ALA A 524 40.91 -38.58 7.09
N PRO A 525 40.76 -38.69 8.45
CA PRO A 525 39.61 -38.36 9.36
C PRO A 525 40.09 -37.66 10.69
N PRO A 526 39.57 -37.80 11.95
CA PRO A 526 38.35 -38.41 12.56
C PRO A 526 37.55 -37.46 13.53
N ALA A 527 37.09 -37.90 14.74
CA ALA A 527 36.15 -37.18 15.63
C ALA A 527 36.29 -37.44 17.16
N GLY A 528 35.68 -36.59 18.00
CA GLY A 528 35.60 -36.70 19.48
C GLY A 528 34.57 -35.76 20.17
N ARG A 529 34.19 -36.02 21.43
CA ARG A 529 33.11 -35.36 22.24
C ARG A 529 33.46 -35.44 23.76
N PRO A 530 32.80 -34.74 24.72
CA PRO A 530 31.89 -33.57 24.65
C PRO A 530 32.12 -32.47 25.75
N ARG A 531 31.27 -31.41 25.72
CA ARG A 531 30.84 -30.50 26.85
C ARG A 531 31.90 -29.66 27.61
N GLY A 532 31.80 -28.34 27.41
CA GLY A 532 32.31 -27.27 28.28
C GLY A 532 31.69 -25.93 27.89
N ARG A 533 31.53 -24.97 28.81
CA ARG A 533 30.93 -23.64 28.52
C ARG A 533 31.74 -22.90 27.45
N ARG A 534 31.19 -22.73 26.24
CA ARG A 534 31.89 -22.04 25.14
C ARG A 534 31.96 -20.53 25.38
N ARG A 535 33.18 -20.00 25.51
CA ARG A 535 33.51 -18.69 24.96
C ARG A 535 33.49 -18.80 23.42
N ILE A 536 33.34 -17.67 22.74
CA ILE A 536 33.53 -17.60 21.29
C ILE A 536 35.03 -17.41 21.03
N ASP A 537 35.77 -18.50 21.11
CA ASP A 537 37.22 -18.50 20.92
C ASP A 537 37.56 -18.49 19.42
N HIS A 538 37.58 -17.29 18.83
CA HIS A 538 38.13 -17.07 17.48
C HIS A 538 39.67 -17.21 17.54
N LEU A 539 40.25 -18.17 16.81
CA LEU A 539 41.69 -18.28 16.43
C LEU A 539 41.83 -19.48 15.47
N PRO A 540 42.78 -19.50 14.50
CA PRO A 540 44.21 -19.52 14.83
C PRO A 540 45.07 -18.45 14.12
N THR A 541 46.11 -18.03 14.82
CA THR A 541 47.18 -17.16 14.31
C THR A 541 48.15 -17.97 13.46
N ARG A 542 48.34 -17.56 12.20
CA ARG A 542 49.54 -17.93 11.44
C ARG A 542 50.65 -16.94 11.76
N THR A 543 51.76 -17.43 12.30
CA THR A 543 52.97 -16.65 12.54
C THR A 543 53.62 -16.24 11.21
N SER A 544 54.13 -15.01 11.15
CA SER A 544 54.73 -14.41 9.96
C SER A 544 56.21 -14.81 9.81
N HIS A 545 56.50 -15.79 8.94
CA HIS A 545 57.85 -16.06 8.46
C HIS A 545 58.03 -15.63 7.00
N ALA A 546 58.35 -14.34 6.82
CA ALA A 546 58.98 -13.81 5.61
C ALA A 546 59.90 -12.65 6.04
N ALA A 547 61.16 -12.66 5.57
CA ALA A 547 62.14 -11.61 5.88
C ALA A 547 61.95 -10.36 5.00
N PRO A 548 62.42 -9.17 5.40
CA PRO A 548 62.14 -7.92 4.68
C PRO A 548 62.94 -7.78 3.37
N GLY A 549 62.41 -8.36 2.29
CA GLY A 549 62.83 -8.05 0.92
C GLY A 549 62.23 -6.72 0.48
N GLY A 550 62.99 -5.63 0.61
CA GLY A 550 62.51 -4.29 0.28
C GLY A 550 62.28 -4.09 -1.23
N VAL A 551 61.09 -3.60 -1.60
CA VAL A 551 60.80 -3.06 -2.93
C VAL A 551 60.44 -1.59 -2.76
N ALA A 552 61.13 -0.70 -3.49
CA ALA A 552 60.90 0.74 -3.39
C ALA A 552 59.55 1.10 -4.03
N GLY A 553 58.66 1.72 -3.25
CA GLY A 553 57.27 1.99 -3.66
C GLY A 553 56.21 1.51 -2.66
N ALA A 554 56.50 1.57 -1.35
CA ALA A 554 55.46 1.41 -0.33
C ALA A 554 54.64 2.71 -0.26
N ASP A 555 53.35 2.62 -0.59
CA ASP A 555 52.40 3.70 -0.27
C ASP A 555 52.41 3.97 1.25
N PRO A 556 52.19 5.23 1.69
CA PRO A 556 52.23 5.56 3.10
C PRO A 556 51.14 4.82 3.87
N ALA A 557 51.49 4.26 5.03
CA ALA A 557 50.56 3.56 5.90
C ALA A 557 49.30 4.42 6.16
N LEU A 558 48.13 3.82 5.94
CA LEU A 558 46.85 4.54 5.90
C LEU A 558 46.68 5.40 7.17
N PRO A 559 46.38 6.72 7.03
CA PRO A 559 46.33 7.61 8.18
C PRO A 559 45.25 7.16 9.16
N PRO A 560 45.50 7.18 10.49
CA PRO A 560 44.65 6.53 11.50
C PRO A 560 43.22 7.09 11.64
N LYS A 561 42.88 8.13 10.85
CA LYS A 561 41.49 8.57 10.67
C LYS A 561 40.66 7.59 9.82
N LEU A 562 41.27 6.86 8.88
CA LEU A 562 40.54 5.92 8.01
C LEU A 562 40.12 4.63 8.73
N LEU A 563 40.86 4.19 9.76
CA LEU A 563 40.44 3.04 10.60
C LEU A 563 39.14 3.29 11.38
N LYS A 564 38.67 4.54 11.47
CA LYS A 564 37.33 4.86 11.99
C LYS A 564 36.23 4.85 10.94
N SER A 565 36.55 4.63 9.67
CA SER A 565 35.61 4.65 8.55
C SER A 565 35.57 3.30 7.86
N ILE A 566 34.45 2.60 7.98
CA ILE A 566 34.28 1.23 7.49
C ILE A 566 33.45 1.25 6.20
N PRO A 567 33.98 0.83 5.05
CA PRO A 567 33.20 0.63 3.84
C PRO A 567 32.15 -0.47 4.04
N VAL A 568 30.89 -0.17 3.72
CA VAL A 568 29.74 -1.08 3.88
C VAL A 568 29.06 -1.24 2.52
N ILE A 569 29.39 -2.31 1.80
CA ILE A 569 28.96 -2.54 0.41
C ILE A 569 27.59 -3.24 0.39
N VAL A 570 26.60 -2.57 -0.22
CA VAL A 570 25.18 -2.97 -0.21
C VAL A 570 24.57 -2.91 -1.62
N GLY A 571 23.37 -3.51 -1.77
CA GLY A 571 22.67 -3.60 -3.06
C GLY A 571 21.99 -4.97 -3.25
N PRO A 572 21.27 -5.19 -4.37
CA PRO A 572 20.51 -6.42 -4.60
C PRO A 572 21.40 -7.67 -4.78
N THR A 573 20.78 -8.85 -4.81
CA THR A 573 21.47 -10.11 -5.14
C THR A 573 21.86 -10.11 -6.62
N GLY A 574 23.03 -10.65 -6.98
CA GLY A 574 23.55 -10.65 -8.36
C GLY A 574 24.31 -9.38 -8.78
N ILE A 575 24.14 -8.24 -8.07
CA ILE A 575 24.74 -6.95 -8.44
C ILE A 575 26.28 -6.92 -8.47
N GLY A 576 26.95 -7.82 -7.75
CA GLY A 576 28.42 -7.92 -7.71
C GLY A 576 29.11 -7.48 -6.41
N LYS A 577 28.35 -7.25 -5.32
CA LYS A 577 28.87 -6.85 -3.99
C LYS A 577 30.16 -7.59 -3.59
N SER A 578 30.14 -8.93 -3.66
CA SER A 578 31.22 -9.80 -3.20
C SER A 578 32.50 -9.70 -4.03
N GLN A 579 32.38 -9.32 -5.31
CA GLN A 579 33.54 -9.02 -6.14
C GLN A 579 34.14 -7.67 -5.75
N LEU A 580 33.31 -6.62 -5.61
CA LEU A 580 33.81 -5.31 -5.20
C LEU A 580 34.43 -5.35 -3.79
N ALA A 581 33.83 -6.08 -2.85
CA ALA A 581 34.38 -6.25 -1.51
C ALA A 581 35.76 -6.93 -1.53
N PHE A 582 35.92 -7.98 -2.34
CA PHE A 582 37.20 -8.66 -2.57
C PHE A 582 38.24 -7.75 -3.24
N ASP A 583 37.86 -7.07 -4.32
CA ASP A 583 38.74 -6.15 -5.06
C ASP A 583 39.16 -4.93 -4.21
N LEU A 584 38.29 -4.47 -3.30
CA LEU A 584 38.58 -3.40 -2.35
C LEU A 584 39.49 -3.88 -1.20
N ALA A 585 39.25 -5.07 -0.66
CA ALA A 585 40.10 -5.67 0.37
C ALA A 585 41.54 -5.87 -0.11
N LEU A 586 41.73 -6.36 -1.34
CA LEU A 586 43.05 -6.49 -1.97
C LEU A 586 43.77 -5.14 -2.16
N ARG A 587 43.06 -4.00 -2.21
CA ARG A 587 43.63 -2.67 -2.40
C ARG A 587 43.92 -1.91 -1.09
N LEU A 588 43.32 -2.33 0.03
CA LEU A 588 43.39 -1.61 1.32
C LEU A 588 44.03 -2.45 2.45
N ASP A 589 44.71 -3.55 2.11
CA ASP A 589 45.11 -4.64 3.04
C ASP A 589 43.97 -5.03 4.00
N GLY A 590 42.77 -5.17 3.43
CA GLY A 590 41.52 -5.29 4.17
C GLY A 590 41.07 -6.73 4.43
N GLU A 591 40.13 -6.87 5.37
CA GLU A 591 39.47 -8.13 5.69
C GLU A 591 37.95 -7.93 5.73
N ILE A 592 37.20 -8.93 5.25
CA ILE A 592 35.77 -8.79 4.93
C ILE A 592 34.91 -9.41 6.02
N VAL A 593 33.91 -8.67 6.49
CA VAL A 593 32.90 -9.09 7.46
C VAL A 593 31.56 -9.25 6.74
N VAL A 594 31.05 -10.48 6.64
CA VAL A 594 29.88 -10.79 5.77
C VAL A 594 28.56 -10.63 6.53
N ALA A 595 27.73 -9.68 6.10
CA ALA A 595 26.36 -9.45 6.57
C ALA A 595 25.33 -10.20 5.70
N ASP A 596 25.41 -11.53 5.72
CA ASP A 596 24.46 -12.42 5.04
C ASP A 596 23.94 -13.53 5.96
N SER A 597 22.62 -13.59 6.13
CA SER A 597 21.94 -14.52 7.04
C SER A 597 22.00 -16.00 6.63
N ARG A 598 22.55 -16.35 5.47
CA ARG A 598 22.75 -17.74 5.02
C ARG A 598 24.21 -18.18 5.02
N GLN A 599 25.17 -17.27 4.79
CA GLN A 599 26.60 -17.63 4.72
C GLN A 599 27.25 -17.91 6.09
N VAL A 600 26.62 -17.50 7.19
CA VAL A 600 27.06 -17.84 8.57
C VAL A 600 27.10 -19.35 8.86
N TYR A 601 26.28 -20.14 8.16
CA TYR A 601 26.15 -21.58 8.37
C TYR A 601 27.27 -22.39 7.72
N GLN A 602 27.68 -23.48 8.38
CA GLN A 602 28.63 -24.46 7.86
C GLN A 602 28.04 -25.23 6.68
N ARG A 603 28.87 -25.61 5.69
CA ARG A 603 28.46 -26.28 4.44
C ARG A 603 27.54 -25.41 3.57
N LEU A 604 26.99 -25.97 2.48
CA LEU A 604 26.14 -25.24 1.51
C LEU A 604 26.85 -24.04 0.84
N ASP A 605 28.14 -24.19 0.53
CA ASP A 605 29.04 -23.16 0.02
C ASP A 605 28.68 -22.69 -1.39
N ILE A 606 28.25 -23.62 -2.25
CA ILE A 606 27.78 -23.32 -3.61
C ILE A 606 26.38 -22.73 -3.52
N ALA A 607 25.46 -23.33 -2.74
CA ALA A 607 24.07 -22.88 -2.61
C ALA A 607 23.96 -21.45 -2.04
N THR A 608 24.65 -21.18 -0.94
CA THR A 608 24.69 -19.84 -0.31
C THR A 608 25.66 -18.88 -0.99
N ASN A 609 26.44 -19.37 -1.97
CA ASN A 609 27.43 -18.61 -2.75
C ASN A 609 28.49 -17.95 -1.85
N LYS A 610 29.06 -18.73 -0.92
CA LYS A 610 30.22 -18.29 -0.12
C LYS A 610 31.44 -17.98 -1.01
N PRO A 611 32.40 -17.18 -0.53
CA PRO A 611 33.69 -16.99 -1.19
C PRO A 611 34.37 -18.32 -1.51
N SER A 612 34.96 -18.40 -2.70
CA SER A 612 35.73 -19.56 -3.17
C SER A 612 36.99 -19.77 -2.34
N HIS A 613 37.59 -20.96 -2.41
CA HIS A 613 38.86 -21.25 -1.73
C HIS A 613 39.96 -20.23 -2.12
N GLU A 614 40.11 -19.96 -3.42
CA GLU A 614 41.04 -18.96 -3.96
C GLU A 614 40.81 -17.55 -3.37
N HIS A 615 39.55 -17.15 -3.16
CA HIS A 615 39.25 -15.86 -2.52
C HIS A 615 39.60 -15.89 -1.02
N ARG A 616 39.31 -16.99 -0.30
CA ARG A 616 39.65 -17.15 1.13
C ARG A 616 41.15 -17.29 1.39
N GLU A 617 41.93 -17.77 0.43
CA GLU A 617 43.40 -17.79 0.49
C GLU A 617 44.02 -16.40 0.37
N ARG A 618 43.36 -15.50 -0.36
CA ARG A 618 43.88 -14.16 -0.71
C ARG A 618 43.36 -13.04 0.19
N VAL A 619 42.13 -13.17 0.72
CA VAL A 619 41.48 -12.22 1.63
C VAL A 619 40.84 -13.00 2.77
N ARG A 620 41.04 -12.56 4.03
CA ARG A 620 40.36 -13.19 5.16
C ARG A 620 38.90 -12.73 5.21
N TYR A 621 38.00 -13.70 5.28
CA TYR A 621 36.57 -13.48 5.52
C TYR A 621 36.20 -13.86 6.95
N HIS A 622 35.30 -13.07 7.53
CA HIS A 622 34.73 -13.20 8.87
C HIS A 622 33.20 -13.30 8.77
N MET A 623 32.57 -13.87 9.80
CA MET A 623 31.12 -14.12 9.86
C MET A 623 30.59 -15.05 8.77
N ILE A 624 31.40 -16.01 8.31
CA ILE A 624 30.97 -17.12 7.44
C ILE A 624 31.34 -18.48 8.04
N ASP A 625 30.58 -19.52 7.68
CA ASP A 625 31.00 -20.92 7.80
C ASP A 625 31.28 -21.42 9.24
N PHE A 626 30.55 -20.90 10.24
CA PHE A 626 30.81 -21.18 11.67
C PHE A 626 29.61 -21.74 12.45
N VAL A 627 28.37 -21.46 12.04
CA VAL A 627 27.15 -21.96 12.70
C VAL A 627 26.78 -23.37 12.20
N ASP A 628 26.47 -24.30 13.10
CA ASP A 628 25.95 -25.62 12.70
C ASP A 628 24.54 -25.46 12.08
N PRO A 629 24.22 -26.02 10.90
CA PRO A 629 22.88 -25.95 10.30
C PRO A 629 21.73 -26.45 11.18
N ALA A 630 22.00 -27.24 12.22
CA ALA A 630 21.02 -27.66 13.22
C ALA A 630 20.78 -26.65 14.36
N GLN A 631 21.43 -25.47 14.33
CA GLN A 631 21.32 -24.41 15.33
C GLN A 631 20.65 -23.17 14.74
N SER A 632 19.91 -22.42 15.55
CA SER A 632 19.44 -21.09 15.18
C SER A 632 20.54 -20.05 15.35
N PHE A 633 20.56 -19.03 14.49
CA PHE A 633 21.44 -17.87 14.61
C PHE A 633 20.69 -16.58 14.33
N ASN A 634 20.93 -15.54 15.13
CA ASN A 634 20.13 -14.32 15.14
C ASN A 634 20.95 -13.03 14.99
N VAL A 635 20.24 -11.90 14.79
CA VAL A 635 20.88 -10.60 14.49
C VAL A 635 21.71 -10.03 15.65
N ALA A 636 21.39 -10.33 16.92
CA ALA A 636 22.19 -9.87 18.05
C ALA A 636 23.51 -10.65 18.15
N GLU A 637 23.48 -11.96 17.92
CA GLU A 637 24.68 -12.81 17.82
C GLU A 637 25.54 -12.40 16.62
N TYR A 638 24.90 -12.07 15.48
CA TYR A 638 25.58 -11.49 14.33
C TYR A 638 26.30 -10.18 14.70
N VAL A 639 25.60 -9.20 15.28
CA VAL A 639 26.19 -7.90 15.63
C VAL A 639 27.31 -8.05 16.67
N GLN A 640 27.19 -8.97 17.62
CA GLN A 640 28.25 -9.26 18.59
C GLN A 640 29.51 -9.81 17.91
N GLY A 641 29.39 -10.84 17.07
CA GLY A 641 30.52 -11.43 16.34
C GLY A 641 31.13 -10.46 15.32
N ALA A 642 30.29 -9.71 14.59
CA ALA A 642 30.74 -8.75 13.59
C ALA A 642 31.46 -7.55 14.21
N ARG A 643 31.01 -7.04 15.37
CA ARG A 643 31.76 -6.01 16.12
C ARG A 643 33.11 -6.55 16.61
N ALA A 644 33.14 -7.74 17.21
CA ALA A 644 34.39 -8.37 17.65
C ALA A 644 35.39 -8.60 16.49
N ALA A 645 34.91 -9.00 15.31
CA ALA A 645 35.73 -9.12 14.12
C ALA A 645 36.26 -7.76 13.63
N ILE A 646 35.42 -6.73 13.58
CA ILE A 646 35.82 -5.35 13.23
C ILE A 646 36.89 -4.84 14.19
N ASP A 647 36.71 -5.02 15.50
CA ASP A 647 37.67 -4.60 16.52
C ASP A 647 39.00 -5.36 16.40
N ASP A 648 38.99 -6.68 16.14
CA ASP A 648 40.21 -7.47 15.86
C ASP A 648 40.94 -6.97 14.61
N ILE A 649 40.26 -6.85 13.46
CA ILE A 649 40.85 -6.37 12.19
C ILE A 649 41.50 -4.98 12.40
N SER A 650 40.79 -4.08 13.07
CA SER A 650 41.26 -2.72 13.37
C SER A 650 42.44 -2.71 14.34
N SER A 651 42.44 -3.58 15.36
CA SER A 651 43.56 -3.73 16.30
C SER A 651 44.84 -4.23 15.62
N ARG A 652 44.70 -5.01 14.54
CA ARG A 652 45.79 -5.49 13.69
C ARG A 652 46.21 -4.48 12.61
N GLY A 653 45.68 -3.25 12.64
CA GLY A 653 46.02 -2.16 11.73
C GLY A 653 45.47 -2.31 10.31
N ARG A 654 44.55 -3.26 10.08
CA ARG A 654 43.96 -3.56 8.77
C ARG A 654 42.62 -2.87 8.57
N GLN A 655 42.20 -2.73 7.32
CA GLN A 655 40.92 -2.12 6.98
C GLN A 655 39.77 -3.14 7.09
N PRO A 656 38.83 -3.02 8.06
CA PRO A 656 37.58 -3.77 8.00
C PRO A 656 36.72 -3.27 6.83
N ILE A 657 36.08 -4.20 6.14
CA ILE A 657 35.09 -3.96 5.06
C ILE A 657 33.87 -4.83 5.33
N VAL A 658 32.67 -4.28 5.31
CA VAL A 658 31.42 -5.03 5.47
C VAL A 658 30.79 -5.28 4.09
N GLU A 659 30.36 -6.51 3.82
CA GLU A 659 29.59 -6.85 2.61
C GLU A 659 28.20 -7.36 2.99
N GLY A 660 27.12 -6.71 2.55
CA GLY A 660 25.76 -6.98 3.03
C GLY A 660 24.75 -7.38 1.97
N GLY A 661 24.22 -8.60 2.08
CA GLY A 661 22.99 -9.03 1.41
C GLY A 661 21.74 -8.84 2.27
N THR A 662 21.86 -9.01 3.60
CA THR A 662 20.75 -8.92 4.55
C THR A 662 20.74 -7.54 5.22
N MET A 663 19.91 -6.60 4.73
CA MET A 663 19.91 -5.22 5.27
C MET A 663 19.67 -5.14 6.78
N LEU A 664 18.79 -5.99 7.34
CA LEU A 664 18.59 -6.06 8.80
C LEU A 664 19.89 -6.31 9.60
N TYR A 665 20.85 -7.07 9.06
CA TYR A 665 22.15 -7.29 9.69
C TYR A 665 23.07 -6.06 9.52
N VAL A 666 23.00 -5.39 8.36
CA VAL A 666 23.75 -4.15 8.09
C VAL A 666 23.28 -3.01 8.99
N ASP A 667 21.97 -2.77 9.07
CA ASP A 667 21.37 -1.68 9.85
C ASP A 667 21.54 -1.90 11.36
N ALA A 668 21.38 -3.13 11.85
CA ALA A 668 21.65 -3.44 13.26
C ALA A 668 23.13 -3.24 13.64
N LEU A 669 24.06 -3.55 12.73
CA LEU A 669 25.50 -3.37 12.93
C LEU A 669 25.90 -1.88 12.89
N CYS A 670 25.46 -1.15 11.87
CA CYS A 670 25.84 0.23 11.57
C CYS A 670 25.09 1.28 12.39
N ASP A 671 23.78 1.10 12.60
CA ASP A 671 22.92 2.09 13.25
C ASP A 671 22.64 1.72 14.72
N GLY A 672 23.12 0.54 15.15
CA GLY A 672 23.06 0.08 16.53
C GLY A 672 21.67 -0.31 17.01
N PHE A 673 20.76 -0.66 16.10
CA PHE A 673 19.38 -1.02 16.42
C PHE A 673 19.31 -2.35 17.18
N SER A 674 19.05 -2.25 18.49
CA SER A 674 18.87 -3.42 19.34
C SER A 674 17.39 -3.82 19.40
N LEU A 675 17.07 -5.02 18.92
CA LEU A 675 15.97 -5.79 19.49
C LEU A 675 16.48 -6.32 20.82
N THR A 676 15.91 -5.84 21.92
CA THR A 676 16.28 -6.15 23.32
C THR A 676 16.82 -7.57 23.50
N GLY A 677 17.99 -7.69 24.16
CA GLY A 677 18.74 -8.93 24.39
C GLY A 677 18.08 -9.97 25.31
N ILE A 678 16.75 -9.94 25.39
CA ILE A 678 15.88 -10.95 25.99
C ILE A 678 16.05 -12.24 25.15
N PRO A 679 16.39 -13.40 25.73
CA PRO A 679 16.46 -14.65 24.98
C PRO A 679 15.07 -15.06 24.43
N PRO A 680 14.99 -15.91 23.40
CA PRO A 680 13.74 -16.55 23.03
C PRO A 680 13.27 -17.50 24.15
N ASN A 681 11.97 -17.56 24.40
CA ASN A 681 11.40 -18.44 25.43
C ASN A 681 10.78 -19.67 24.75
N ALA A 682 11.43 -20.83 24.88
CA ALA A 682 11.02 -22.04 24.18
C ALA A 682 9.63 -22.56 24.60
N GLU A 683 9.23 -22.38 25.85
CA GLU A 683 7.93 -22.86 26.37
C GLU A 683 6.80 -21.95 25.87
N LEU A 684 6.94 -20.64 26.06
CA LEU A 684 6.02 -19.63 25.52
C LEU A 684 5.95 -19.70 23.99
N ARG A 685 7.05 -19.99 23.30
CA ARG A 685 7.05 -20.16 21.85
C ARG A 685 6.26 -21.37 21.40
N ALA A 686 6.39 -22.51 22.07
CA ALA A 686 5.59 -23.70 21.74
C ALA A 686 4.09 -23.48 21.99
N GLU A 687 3.73 -22.71 23.02
CA GLU A 687 2.36 -22.24 23.25
C GLU A 687 1.87 -21.33 22.11
N LEU A 688 2.65 -20.31 21.75
CA LEU A 688 2.28 -19.32 20.73
C LEU A 688 2.28 -19.91 19.31
N GLU A 689 3.15 -20.86 18.98
CA GLU A 689 3.16 -21.56 17.68
C GLU A 689 1.93 -22.46 17.46
N ALA A 690 1.20 -22.82 18.53
CA ALA A 690 -0.08 -23.54 18.45
C ALA A 690 -1.29 -22.61 18.20
N ASN A 691 -1.12 -21.28 18.23
CA ASN A 691 -2.19 -20.31 18.04
C ASN A 691 -2.32 -19.85 16.57
N THR A 692 -3.51 -19.42 16.16
CA THR A 692 -3.72 -18.86 14.81
C THR A 692 -3.11 -17.47 14.67
N VAL A 693 -2.92 -17.01 13.42
CA VAL A 693 -2.38 -15.67 13.11
C VAL A 693 -3.25 -14.56 13.71
N GLU A 694 -4.57 -14.79 13.80
CA GLU A 694 -5.56 -13.90 14.38
C GLU A 694 -5.42 -13.83 15.91
N ALA A 695 -5.35 -14.99 16.58
CA ALA A 695 -5.15 -15.05 18.04
C ALA A 695 -3.80 -14.44 18.47
N LEU A 696 -2.74 -14.67 17.69
CA LEU A 696 -1.43 -14.03 17.87
C LEU A 696 -1.51 -12.50 17.70
N ARG A 697 -2.28 -12.02 16.72
CA ARG A 697 -2.52 -10.59 16.49
C ARG A 697 -3.28 -9.96 17.64
N GLU A 698 -4.34 -10.60 18.13
CA GLU A 698 -5.15 -10.09 19.24
C GLU A 698 -4.33 -10.02 20.54
N ARG A 699 -3.60 -11.09 20.90
CA ARG A 699 -2.69 -11.08 22.07
C ARG A 699 -1.61 -10.00 21.95
N LEU A 700 -1.05 -9.80 20.76
CA LEU A 700 -0.04 -8.76 20.52
C LEU A 700 -0.62 -7.34 20.65
N LEU A 701 -1.81 -7.07 20.09
CA LEU A 701 -2.44 -5.75 20.14
C LEU A 701 -3.01 -5.40 21.53
N VAL A 702 -3.34 -6.41 22.35
CA VAL A 702 -3.65 -6.21 23.77
C VAL A 702 -2.41 -5.83 24.58
N LEU A 703 -1.22 -6.32 24.22
CA LEU A 703 0.04 -5.97 24.88
C LEU A 703 0.58 -4.60 24.43
N ASP A 704 0.58 -4.28 23.12
CA ASP A 704 0.92 -2.95 22.59
C ASP A 704 0.01 -2.61 21.39
N ALA A 705 -0.72 -1.51 21.50
CA ALA A 705 -1.66 -1.04 20.48
C ALA A 705 -0.96 -0.53 19.19
N ASP A 706 0.34 -0.23 19.23
CA ASP A 706 1.17 0.03 18.04
C ASP A 706 2.57 -0.61 18.20
N PRO A 707 2.70 -1.92 17.93
CA PRO A 707 3.95 -2.63 18.13
C PRO A 707 4.99 -2.31 17.04
N GLY A 708 4.58 -1.68 15.93
CA GLY A 708 5.42 -1.50 14.74
C GLY A 708 5.95 -2.82 14.18
N VAL A 709 5.07 -3.82 14.05
CA VAL A 709 5.35 -5.21 13.61
C VAL A 709 4.33 -5.65 12.56
N ASP A 710 4.80 -6.45 11.60
CA ASP A 710 3.97 -7.08 10.56
C ASP A 710 3.03 -8.14 11.15
N LEU A 711 1.75 -7.77 11.27
CA LEU A 711 0.70 -8.57 11.90
C LEU A 711 0.23 -9.77 11.04
N ASN A 712 0.74 -9.94 9.81
CA ASN A 712 0.45 -11.10 8.97
C ASN A 712 1.51 -12.21 9.12
N ASN A 713 2.57 -11.96 9.88
CA ASN A 713 3.72 -12.87 9.99
C ASN A 713 3.80 -13.46 11.41
N PRO A 714 3.39 -14.73 11.62
CA PRO A 714 3.31 -15.31 12.96
C PRO A 714 4.67 -15.32 13.66
N VAL A 715 5.77 -15.64 12.97
CA VAL A 715 7.12 -15.65 13.55
C VAL A 715 7.53 -14.28 14.11
N ARG A 716 7.13 -13.19 13.43
CA ARG A 716 7.36 -11.81 13.91
C ARG A 716 6.45 -11.46 15.10
N MET A 717 5.19 -11.90 15.09
CA MET A 717 4.26 -11.65 16.21
C MET A 717 4.62 -12.43 17.46
N ILE A 718 4.95 -13.72 17.33
CA ILE A 718 5.46 -14.57 18.43
C ILE A 718 6.66 -13.89 19.09
N ARG A 719 7.63 -13.41 18.30
CA ARG A 719 8.81 -12.71 18.83
C ARG A 719 8.47 -11.35 19.45
N ALA A 720 7.45 -10.66 18.98
CA ALA A 720 6.99 -9.41 19.58
C ALA A 720 6.33 -9.65 20.95
N VAL A 721 5.51 -10.70 21.07
CA VAL A 721 4.91 -11.15 22.35
C VAL A 721 5.99 -11.60 23.33
N GLU A 722 6.96 -12.43 22.91
CA GLU A 722 8.12 -12.83 23.75
C GLU A 722 8.86 -11.63 24.36
N ILE A 723 9.02 -10.53 23.60
CA ILE A 723 9.70 -9.32 24.07
C ILE A 723 8.80 -8.50 25.01
N LEU A 724 7.52 -8.35 24.67
CA LEU A 724 6.55 -7.57 25.45
C LEU A 724 6.22 -8.22 26.80
N GLU A 725 6.07 -9.54 26.87
CA GLU A 725 5.82 -10.24 28.13
C GLU A 725 7.05 -10.26 29.06
N ALA A 726 8.26 -10.10 28.51
CA ALA A 726 9.51 -10.13 29.27
C ALA A 726 10.08 -8.75 29.66
N ALA A 727 9.74 -7.67 28.94
CA ALA A 727 10.24 -6.31 29.22
C ALA A 727 9.16 -5.21 29.25
N GLY A 728 7.89 -5.56 29.00
CA GLY A 728 6.75 -4.65 29.07
C GLY A 728 6.55 -3.77 27.82
N PRO A 729 5.34 -3.21 27.63
CA PRO A 729 5.06 -2.29 26.54
C PRO A 729 5.56 -0.86 26.81
N PRO A 730 5.73 -0.03 25.75
CA PRO A 730 5.52 -0.37 24.34
C PRO A 730 6.80 -0.85 23.64
N LEU A 731 6.64 -1.75 22.67
CA LEU A 731 7.74 -2.39 21.92
C LEU A 731 8.60 -1.37 21.16
N ARG A 732 8.04 -0.20 20.83
CA ARG A 732 8.78 0.93 20.23
C ARG A 732 9.73 1.63 21.19
N ALA A 733 9.45 1.68 22.50
CA ALA A 733 10.34 2.28 23.51
C ALA A 733 11.53 1.38 23.85
N LEU A 734 11.36 0.06 23.73
CA LEU A 734 12.40 -0.94 23.95
C LEU A 734 13.51 -0.95 22.88
N ARG A 735 13.29 -0.31 21.72
CA ARG A 735 14.22 -0.29 20.57
C ARG A 735 15.34 0.75 20.76
N THR A 736 16.28 0.49 21.66
CA THR A 736 17.44 1.36 21.85
C THR A 736 18.38 1.33 20.63
N ARG A 737 18.93 2.50 20.28
CA ARG A 737 19.98 2.66 19.26
C ARG A 737 21.29 2.98 19.95
N THR A 738 22.21 2.01 19.93
CA THR A 738 23.59 2.18 20.45
C THR A 738 24.57 2.14 19.29
N PRO A 739 24.77 3.29 18.59
CA PRO A 739 25.62 3.35 17.40
C PRO A 739 27.06 2.90 17.72
N PRO A 740 27.78 2.31 16.75
CA PRO A 740 29.15 1.90 16.94
C PRO A 740 30.10 3.10 17.17
N ASN A 741 31.29 2.79 17.67
CA ASN A 741 32.43 3.70 17.86
C ASN A 741 33.16 4.06 16.55
N TRP A 742 32.67 3.56 15.41
CA TRP A 742 33.18 3.75 14.05
C TRP A 742 32.05 4.22 13.11
N GLN A 743 32.41 4.84 11.99
CA GLN A 743 31.50 5.42 11.00
C GLN A 743 31.32 4.46 9.82
N ALA A 744 30.06 4.14 9.47
CA ALA A 744 29.74 3.41 8.25
C ALA A 744 29.82 4.32 7.02
N ILE A 745 30.59 3.92 6.00
CA ILE A 745 30.52 4.49 4.65
C ILE A 745 29.73 3.50 3.79
N ARG A 746 28.40 3.72 3.70
CA ARG A 746 27.51 2.86 2.90
C ARG A 746 27.75 3.09 1.39
N VAL A 747 28.13 2.03 0.68
CA VAL A 747 28.38 2.03 -0.77
C VAL A 747 27.31 1.17 -1.44
N GLY A 748 26.28 1.83 -1.99
CA GLY A 748 25.21 1.17 -2.73
C GLY A 748 25.62 0.87 -4.17
N LEU A 749 25.39 -0.36 -4.62
CA LEU A 749 25.61 -0.77 -6.01
C LEU A 749 24.29 -0.82 -6.79
N ALA A 750 24.29 -0.19 -7.97
CA ALA A 750 23.15 -0.09 -8.88
C ALA A 750 23.54 -0.51 -10.31
N ALA A 751 22.58 -1.06 -11.04
CA ALA A 751 22.62 -1.44 -12.46
C ALA A 751 21.17 -1.62 -12.95
N SER A 752 20.95 -1.73 -14.27
CA SER A 752 19.62 -2.08 -14.80
C SER A 752 19.23 -3.51 -14.41
N LEU A 753 17.93 -3.81 -14.45
CA LEU A 753 17.40 -5.13 -14.13
C LEU A 753 17.97 -6.20 -15.08
N ASP A 754 18.09 -5.92 -16.38
CA ASP A 754 18.66 -6.86 -17.36
C ASP A 754 20.08 -7.30 -16.97
N VAL A 755 20.91 -6.35 -16.52
CA VAL A 755 22.28 -6.63 -16.07
C VAL A 755 22.31 -7.43 -14.77
N ILE A 756 21.29 -7.30 -13.91
CA ILE A 756 21.13 -8.12 -12.70
C ILE A 756 20.67 -9.53 -13.08
N ASP A 757 19.68 -9.66 -13.95
CA ASP A 757 19.09 -10.93 -14.36
C ASP A 757 20.05 -11.78 -15.20
N ASP A 758 20.82 -11.19 -16.12
CA ASP A 758 21.92 -11.87 -16.81
C ASP A 758 22.98 -12.40 -15.83
N ARG A 759 23.33 -11.59 -14.81
CA ARG A 759 24.28 -12.00 -13.76
C ARG A 759 23.71 -13.10 -12.88
N LEU A 760 22.42 -13.10 -12.57
CA LEU A 760 21.71 -14.13 -11.82
C LEU A 760 21.60 -15.44 -12.63
N ALA A 761 21.24 -15.38 -13.91
CA ALA A 761 21.19 -16.52 -14.81
C ALA A 761 22.59 -17.15 -14.99
N ALA A 762 23.62 -16.33 -15.21
CA ALA A 762 25.00 -16.79 -15.30
C ALA A 762 25.53 -17.34 -13.96
N ARG A 763 25.12 -16.77 -12.82
CA ARG A 763 25.42 -17.31 -11.48
C ARG A 763 24.75 -18.66 -11.26
N SER A 764 23.47 -18.80 -11.58
CA SER A 764 22.71 -20.04 -11.42
C SER A 764 23.34 -21.20 -12.21
N ARG A 765 23.66 -20.97 -13.50
CA ARG A 765 24.41 -21.94 -14.33
C ARG A 765 25.72 -22.36 -13.67
N ARG A 766 26.55 -21.40 -13.23
CA ARG A 766 27.82 -21.68 -12.52
C ARG A 766 27.65 -22.39 -11.18
N GLN A 767 26.54 -22.20 -10.47
CA GLN A 767 26.25 -22.96 -9.25
C GLN A 767 25.96 -24.43 -9.59
N VAL A 768 25.14 -24.70 -10.62
CA VAL A 768 24.88 -26.07 -11.10
C VAL A 768 26.16 -26.73 -11.61
N GLU A 769 26.94 -26.05 -12.44
CA GLU A 769 28.24 -26.53 -12.97
C GLU A 769 29.26 -26.86 -11.86
N ARG A 770 29.23 -26.15 -10.73
CA ARG A 770 30.08 -26.41 -9.56
C ARG A 770 29.63 -27.60 -8.71
N GLY A 771 28.47 -28.21 -9.00
CA GLY A 771 27.93 -29.33 -8.25
C GLY A 771 26.91 -28.94 -7.17
N LEU A 772 26.13 -27.87 -7.36
CA LEU A 772 25.04 -27.47 -6.44
C LEU A 772 24.10 -28.64 -6.09
N VAL A 773 23.75 -29.47 -7.07
CA VAL A 773 22.84 -30.62 -6.88
C VAL A 773 23.45 -31.65 -5.92
N GLU A 774 24.75 -31.92 -6.06
CA GLU A 774 25.50 -32.87 -5.23
C GLU A 774 25.76 -32.31 -3.83
N GLU A 775 26.02 -31.00 -3.70
CA GLU A 775 26.11 -30.32 -2.41
C GLU A 775 24.78 -30.35 -1.65
N THR A 776 23.65 -30.08 -2.33
CA THR A 776 22.32 -30.18 -1.74
C THR A 776 21.98 -31.62 -1.34
N ARG A 777 22.32 -32.61 -2.17
CA ARG A 777 22.15 -34.05 -1.85
C ARG A 777 22.99 -34.53 -0.68
N ALA A 778 24.13 -33.88 -0.39
CA ALA A 778 25.00 -34.19 0.74
C ALA A 778 24.68 -33.36 2.02
N ALA A 779 23.68 -32.49 1.95
CA ALA A 779 23.16 -31.69 3.07
C ALA A 779 21.78 -32.16 3.57
N LEU A 780 21.13 -33.07 2.82
CA LEU A 780 19.95 -33.85 3.21
C LEU A 780 20.37 -35.18 3.86
#